data_AF-A0A8C4QHE4-F1
#
_entry.id   AF-A0A8C4QHE4-F1
#
_cell.length_a   1.000
_cell.length_b   1.000
_cell.length_c   1.000
_cell.angle_alpha   90.00
_cell.angle_beta   90.00
_cell.angle_gamma   90.00
#
_symmetry.space_group_name_H-M   'P 1'
#
loop_
_entity.id
_entity.type
_entity.pdbx_description
1 polymer ?
#
loop_
_entity_poly.entity_id
_entity_poly.type
_entity_poly.pdbx_seq_one_letter_code
_entity_poly.pdbx_strand_id
1 'polypeptide(L)'
;MEVLCPIEPPALLGNRDTTTSVNMHLVHPIAVIGPQPSVADGTLIYLAEDSGWGQSEEREENGGAIIRVQTPAKARIGRYQMNVETSLKEGPLSLRGFELGDVFVIFNAWNPDDSVFLDDEEKRREYVLNEEGLLYMGSHDYIYPINWKFAQFADGVLEASLDVLDNSHEALTNPVEDAIKRDDPVYICRIVSAMINSNDDCGVVLGRWNGDYSGGVRPLDWTGSEEILRTWRLTGYEPVPYGQCWVYAAVACTVLRCLGIPARCVTNYLSAHDGDKNLTYDRYYREGELELLKDQQRDSIWSFHVWVEAWMAREDLPQDYNGWQVVDPTPQERSEGVYLCGPAPVLAVKRGEISLPYETAFVFAEVNADVVNWVRMADGSLHRANCFTNYIGKSISSKSVTSDEREDITHLYKFPEGSHEEREAYARAGMALRREESHQKMPELAVRLRISRSAFVGSSLDVHTVVRNKGHQRMVLELTSVARAVTYTGQCGVECCKHSCEMVVEPGEVSRETMRMKYEDYAGHLTDLNLIRVTSLLKEKEFGELFLEERHITMEIPKLEVMIIGEPIVGREIKAEMSFTNPLPVTVTRGKFHLEGEGLSEMQIHPSSPTDIESGEAATATATFTPSLSGIRFLFVKFECNRIKDVQKKSRVIVQSN
;
A
#
# COMPACT_ATOMS: atom_id res chain seq x y z
N MET A 1 -27.11 -15.95 11.51
CA MET A 1 -27.17 -15.13 12.75
C MET A 1 -28.32 -15.67 13.60
N GLU A 2 -28.14 -15.91 14.90
CA GLU A 2 -29.25 -16.26 15.80
C GLU A 2 -29.75 -14.98 16.46
N VAL A 3 -30.90 -14.47 16.03
CA VAL A 3 -31.57 -13.34 16.69
C VAL A 3 -32.60 -13.93 17.65
N LEU A 4 -32.31 -13.85 18.94
CA LEU A 4 -33.27 -14.17 20.00
C LEU A 4 -34.14 -12.94 20.22
N CYS A 5 -35.42 -13.00 19.82
CA CYS A 5 -36.40 -11.97 20.13
C CYS A 5 -37.11 -12.31 21.45
N PRO A 6 -36.79 -11.66 22.58
CA PRO A 6 -37.65 -11.72 23.76
C PRO A 6 -38.88 -10.84 23.51
N ILE A 7 -40.01 -11.48 23.20
CA ILE A 7 -41.30 -10.79 23.17
C ILE A 7 -41.76 -10.64 24.62
N GLU A 8 -41.38 -9.54 25.29
CA GLU A 8 -42.03 -9.14 26.55
C GLU A 8 -43.37 -8.44 26.24
N PRO A 9 -44.49 -8.86 26.85
CA PRO A 9 -45.78 -8.22 26.65
C PRO A 9 -45.83 -6.87 27.39
N PRO A 10 -46.46 -5.83 26.83
CA PRO A 10 -46.58 -4.55 27.51
C PRO A 10 -47.45 -4.70 28.76
N ALA A 11 -46.92 -4.22 29.89
CA ALA A 11 -47.67 -4.06 31.12
C ALA A 11 -48.83 -3.07 30.89
N LEU A 12 -50.06 -3.58 30.94
CA LEU A 12 -51.26 -3.03 31.59
C LEU A 12 -52.53 -3.51 30.86
N LEU A 13 -53.19 -4.53 31.42
CA LEU A 13 -54.65 -4.60 31.63
C LEU A 13 -55.01 -5.96 32.26
N GLY A 14 -55.46 -5.91 33.52
CA GLY A 14 -56.35 -6.81 34.24
C GLY A 14 -56.34 -8.33 33.96
N ASN A 15 -55.97 -9.10 34.99
CA ASN A 15 -56.36 -10.49 35.27
C ASN A 15 -57.55 -11.02 34.45
N ARG A 16 -57.28 -11.94 33.52
CA ARG A 16 -58.09 -13.14 33.31
C ARG A 16 -57.23 -14.34 32.94
N ASP A 17 -57.49 -15.40 33.68
CA ASP A 17 -56.90 -16.73 33.61
C ASP A 17 -57.25 -17.48 32.32
N THR A 18 -56.42 -18.51 32.07
CA THR A 18 -56.65 -19.75 31.28
C THR A 18 -56.37 -19.74 29.77
N THR A 19 -55.18 -20.28 29.45
CA THR A 19 -54.96 -21.34 28.44
C THR A 19 -55.79 -21.22 27.17
N THR A 20 -55.41 -20.30 26.29
CA THR A 20 -55.75 -20.39 24.87
C THR A 20 -54.49 -20.17 24.06
N SER A 21 -54.16 -21.16 23.25
CA SER A 21 -52.95 -21.28 22.45
C SER A 21 -52.66 -20.02 21.62
N VAL A 22 -51.54 -19.36 21.91
CA VAL A 22 -50.93 -18.32 21.07
C VAL A 22 -50.30 -19.01 19.85
N ASN A 23 -51.14 -19.46 18.90
CA ASN A 23 -50.70 -20.22 17.71
C ASN A 23 -51.21 -19.62 16.38
N MET A 24 -51.58 -18.33 16.39
CA MET A 24 -52.23 -17.67 15.25
C MET A 24 -51.40 -16.59 14.57
N HIS A 25 -50.15 -16.35 14.95
CA HIS A 25 -49.32 -15.31 14.30
C HIS A 25 -48.35 -15.90 13.26
N LEU A 26 -48.46 -15.44 12.02
CA LEU A 26 -47.42 -15.55 11.00
C LEU A 26 -46.43 -14.40 11.19
N VAL A 27 -45.14 -14.70 11.13
CA VAL A 27 -44.06 -13.73 11.27
C VAL A 27 -43.35 -13.58 9.92
N HIS A 28 -43.28 -12.36 9.42
CA HIS A 28 -42.68 -12.02 8.13
C HIS A 28 -41.51 -11.07 8.36
N PRO A 29 -40.27 -11.58 8.43
CA PRO A 29 -39.07 -10.76 8.46
C PRO A 29 -38.90 -9.99 7.15
N ILE A 30 -38.41 -8.78 7.29
CA ILE A 30 -38.17 -7.84 6.20
C ILE A 30 -36.77 -7.27 6.38
N ALA A 31 -35.96 -7.31 5.32
CA ALA A 31 -34.65 -6.70 5.27
C ALA A 31 -34.70 -5.48 4.33
N VAL A 32 -34.15 -4.35 4.80
CA VAL A 32 -34.21 -3.07 4.09
C VAL A 32 -32.80 -2.49 3.96
N ILE A 33 -32.36 -2.13 2.76
CA ILE A 33 -31.07 -1.48 2.49
C ILE A 33 -31.25 -0.24 1.61
N GLY A 34 -30.37 0.74 1.80
CA GLY A 34 -30.34 1.96 0.99
C GLY A 34 -31.44 2.97 1.34
N PRO A 35 -31.38 4.19 0.77
CA PRO A 35 -32.24 5.29 1.18
C PRO A 35 -33.63 5.27 0.52
N GLN A 36 -33.81 4.54 -0.58
CA GLN A 36 -35.11 4.38 -1.26
C GLN A 36 -35.38 2.89 -1.54
N PRO A 37 -35.79 2.12 -0.50
CA PRO A 37 -35.98 0.69 -0.62
C PRO A 37 -37.17 0.32 -1.51
N SER A 38 -36.98 -0.63 -2.41
CA SER A 38 -38.01 -1.13 -3.32
C SER A 38 -37.86 -2.63 -3.55
N VAL A 39 -38.99 -3.33 -3.71
CA VAL A 39 -38.98 -4.78 -4.03
C VAL A 39 -38.41 -5.01 -5.44
N ALA A 40 -38.69 -4.10 -6.38
CA ALA A 40 -38.25 -4.21 -7.76
C ALA A 40 -36.72 -4.15 -7.89
N ASP A 41 -36.08 -3.32 -7.08
CA ASP A 41 -34.62 -3.15 -7.07
C ASP A 41 -33.93 -4.14 -6.12
N GLY A 42 -34.71 -4.91 -5.35
CA GLY A 42 -34.22 -5.86 -4.35
C GLY A 42 -33.58 -5.20 -3.12
N THR A 43 -33.94 -3.95 -2.84
CA THR A 43 -33.49 -3.18 -1.66
C THR A 43 -34.51 -3.18 -0.52
N LEU A 44 -35.74 -3.61 -0.79
CA LEU A 44 -36.75 -4.03 0.18
C LEU A 44 -37.05 -5.52 -0.02
N ILE A 45 -36.66 -6.36 0.93
CA ILE A 45 -36.70 -7.82 0.81
C ILE A 45 -37.67 -8.37 1.83
N TYR A 46 -38.74 -8.99 1.34
CA TYR A 46 -39.57 -9.88 2.16
C TYR A 46 -38.91 -11.26 2.15
N LEU A 47 -38.60 -11.81 3.32
CA LEU A 47 -37.94 -13.11 3.43
C LEU A 47 -38.96 -14.22 3.16
N ALA A 48 -39.10 -14.60 1.90
CA ALA A 48 -39.99 -15.63 1.37
C ALA A 48 -39.24 -16.48 0.33
N GLU A 49 -39.77 -17.65 -0.05
CA GLU A 49 -39.06 -18.65 -0.87
C GLU A 49 -38.46 -18.09 -2.19
N ASP A 50 -39.05 -17.04 -2.76
CA ASP A 50 -38.65 -16.48 -4.06
C ASP A 50 -37.63 -15.31 -4.00
N SER A 51 -37.25 -14.82 -2.82
CA SER A 51 -36.39 -13.61 -2.70
C SER A 51 -34.88 -13.89 -2.70
N GLY A 52 -34.47 -15.16 -2.78
CA GLY A 52 -33.08 -15.60 -2.63
C GLY A 52 -32.55 -15.56 -1.20
N TRP A 53 -33.25 -14.86 -0.29
CA TRP A 53 -33.01 -14.91 1.15
C TRP A 53 -33.80 -16.06 1.77
N GLY A 54 -33.09 -16.99 2.41
CA GLY A 54 -33.70 -18.13 3.09
C GLY A 54 -34.21 -17.74 4.47
N GLN A 55 -35.35 -18.31 4.87
CA GLN A 55 -35.79 -18.28 6.27
C GLN A 55 -36.26 -19.65 6.73
N SER A 56 -36.04 -19.95 8.01
CA SER A 56 -36.72 -21.04 8.71
C SER A 56 -37.16 -20.59 10.10
N GLU A 57 -38.36 -20.98 10.50
CA GLU A 57 -38.93 -20.68 11.82
C GLU A 57 -38.96 -21.95 12.67
N GLU A 58 -38.41 -21.87 13.88
CA GLU A 58 -38.51 -22.90 14.91
C GLU A 58 -39.28 -22.32 16.11
N ARG A 59 -40.42 -22.94 16.45
CA ARG A 59 -41.27 -22.48 17.56
C ARG A 59 -40.90 -23.19 18.85
N GLU A 60 -40.73 -22.42 19.91
CA GLU A 60 -40.46 -22.92 21.25
C GLU A 60 -41.76 -23.20 22.02
N GLU A 61 -41.73 -24.20 22.92
CA GLU A 61 -42.89 -24.59 23.74
C GLU A 61 -43.37 -23.47 24.69
N ASN A 62 -42.49 -22.51 25.02
CA ASN A 62 -42.77 -21.34 25.85
C ASN A 62 -43.50 -20.21 25.09
N GLY A 63 -43.76 -20.36 23.79
CA GLY A 63 -44.35 -19.32 22.93
C GLY A 63 -43.35 -18.40 22.23
N GLY A 64 -42.04 -18.61 22.38
CA GLY A 64 -40.97 -17.98 21.61
C GLY A 64 -40.84 -18.54 20.20
N ALA A 65 -40.17 -17.80 19.32
CA ALA A 65 -39.84 -18.25 17.97
C ALA A 65 -38.39 -17.87 17.63
N ILE A 66 -37.64 -18.84 17.12
CA ILE A 66 -36.31 -18.64 16.54
C ILE A 66 -36.47 -18.53 15.03
N ILE A 67 -36.07 -17.40 14.47
CA ILE A 67 -36.07 -17.17 13.03
C ILE A 67 -34.63 -17.23 12.55
N ARG A 68 -34.31 -18.24 11.74
CA ARG A 68 -33.00 -18.34 11.09
C ARG A 68 -33.12 -17.69 9.72
N VAL A 69 -32.25 -16.72 9.46
CA VAL A 69 -32.14 -16.00 8.18
C VAL A 69 -30.83 -16.40 7.50
N GLN A 70 -30.91 -16.67 6.20
CA GLN A 70 -29.79 -16.95 5.33
C GLN A 70 -29.75 -15.94 4.19
N THR A 71 -28.60 -15.29 3.99
CA THR A 71 -28.38 -14.33 2.91
C THR A 71 -27.92 -15.08 1.64
N PRO A 72 -28.31 -14.63 0.43
CA PRO A 72 -27.71 -15.14 -0.81
C PRO A 72 -26.24 -14.72 -0.91
N ALA A 73 -25.46 -15.44 -1.72
CA ALA A 73 -24.05 -15.08 -1.97
C ALA A 73 -23.89 -13.72 -2.66
N LYS A 74 -24.89 -13.32 -3.47
CA LYS A 74 -24.97 -11.98 -4.10
C LYS A 74 -25.79 -10.99 -3.28
N ALA A 75 -25.81 -11.14 -1.96
CA ALA A 75 -26.39 -10.12 -1.10
C ALA A 75 -25.56 -8.83 -1.23
N ARG A 76 -26.23 -7.68 -1.33
CA ARG A 76 -25.55 -6.39 -1.38
C ARG A 76 -24.87 -6.13 -0.04
N ILE A 77 -23.66 -5.59 -0.06
CA ILE A 77 -23.01 -5.21 1.19
C ILE A 77 -23.58 -3.89 1.71
N GLY A 78 -23.62 -3.73 3.02
CA GLY A 78 -24.09 -2.51 3.67
C GLY A 78 -24.89 -2.76 4.95
N ARG A 79 -25.43 -1.66 5.48
CA ARG A 79 -26.31 -1.68 6.66
C ARG A 79 -27.73 -2.02 6.24
N TYR A 80 -28.24 -3.14 6.73
CA TYR A 80 -29.62 -3.55 6.61
C TYR A 80 -30.39 -3.23 7.87
N GLN A 81 -31.54 -2.58 7.74
CA GLN A 81 -32.51 -2.47 8.81
C GLN A 81 -33.43 -3.71 8.77
N MET A 82 -33.42 -4.49 9.84
CA MET A 82 -34.26 -5.68 9.97
C MET A 82 -35.56 -5.32 10.66
N ASN A 83 -36.67 -5.68 10.03
CA ASN A 83 -38.03 -5.46 10.52
C ASN A 83 -38.79 -6.78 10.54
N VAL A 84 -39.86 -6.83 11.34
CA VAL A 84 -40.79 -7.96 11.37
C VAL A 84 -42.21 -7.45 11.26
N GLU A 85 -42.97 -8.03 10.33
CA GLU A 85 -44.41 -7.87 10.22
C GLU A 85 -45.12 -9.12 10.77
N THR A 86 -46.01 -8.94 11.75
CA THR A 86 -46.81 -10.06 12.30
C THR A 86 -48.25 -9.99 11.79
N SER A 87 -48.78 -11.10 11.25
CA SER A 87 -50.18 -11.23 10.80
C SER A 87 -50.93 -12.36 11.48
N LEU A 88 -52.26 -12.21 11.65
CA LEU A 88 -53.13 -13.25 12.19
C LEU A 88 -53.53 -14.23 11.08
N LYS A 89 -53.51 -15.54 11.38
CA LYS A 89 -53.93 -16.61 10.46
C LYS A 89 -55.41 -16.51 10.06
N GLU A 90 -56.27 -15.98 10.93
CA GLU A 90 -57.69 -15.74 10.66
C GLU A 90 -58.14 -14.39 11.28
N GLY A 91 -58.78 -13.52 10.48
CA GLY A 91 -59.35 -12.23 10.93
C GLY A 91 -58.90 -11.01 10.10
N PRO A 92 -59.62 -9.86 10.16
CA PRO A 92 -59.33 -8.69 9.34
C PRO A 92 -58.13 -7.92 9.92
N LEU A 93 -56.95 -8.26 9.41
CA LEU A 93 -55.67 -7.56 9.51
C LEU A 93 -55.08 -7.33 10.93
N SER A 94 -53.86 -7.82 11.11
CA SER A 94 -52.89 -7.26 12.05
C SER A 94 -51.60 -7.12 11.26
N LEU A 95 -51.05 -5.91 11.18
CA LEU A 95 -49.67 -5.65 10.75
C LEU A 95 -49.11 -4.68 11.77
N ARG A 96 -48.32 -5.20 12.71
CA ARG A 96 -47.42 -4.38 13.52
C ARG A 96 -46.03 -4.61 12.94
N GLY A 97 -45.45 -3.58 12.35
CA GLY A 97 -44.04 -3.55 11.97
C GLY A 97 -43.21 -3.27 13.20
N PHE A 98 -42.40 -4.22 13.63
CA PHE A 98 -41.43 -4.05 14.70
C PHE A 98 -40.04 -3.96 14.10
N GLU A 99 -39.30 -2.92 14.43
CA GLU A 99 -37.88 -2.82 14.13
C GLU A 99 -37.11 -3.76 15.07
N LEU A 100 -36.32 -4.66 14.48
CA LEU A 100 -35.44 -5.57 15.23
C LEU A 100 -34.06 -4.95 15.48
N GLY A 101 -33.63 -4.08 14.58
CA GLY A 101 -32.33 -3.41 14.61
C GLY A 101 -31.55 -3.55 13.31
N ASP A 102 -30.31 -3.10 13.34
CA ASP A 102 -29.42 -3.11 12.18
C ASP A 102 -28.56 -4.37 12.12
N VAL A 103 -28.38 -4.89 10.91
CA VAL A 103 -27.45 -5.98 10.58
C VAL A 103 -26.55 -5.50 9.45
N PHE A 104 -25.24 -5.70 9.58
CA PHE A 104 -24.28 -5.39 8.53
C PHE A 104 -23.99 -6.63 7.72
N VAL A 105 -24.15 -6.54 6.41
CA VAL A 105 -23.78 -7.58 5.45
C VAL A 105 -22.52 -7.14 4.74
N ILE A 106 -21.54 -8.05 4.65
CA ILE A 106 -20.27 -7.87 3.95
C ILE A 106 -20.05 -9.06 3.01
N PHE A 107 -19.04 -8.99 2.14
CA PHE A 107 -18.69 -10.10 1.28
C PHE A 107 -18.19 -11.32 2.08
N ASN A 108 -18.30 -12.51 1.50
CA ASN A 108 -17.98 -13.76 2.18
C ASN A 108 -16.93 -14.58 1.44
N ALA A 109 -15.65 -14.35 1.78
CA ALA A 109 -14.52 -15.12 1.23
C ALA A 109 -14.55 -16.63 1.55
N TRP A 110 -15.42 -17.10 2.45
CA TRP A 110 -15.59 -18.53 2.78
C TRP A 110 -16.69 -19.22 1.98
N ASN A 111 -17.56 -18.48 1.29
CA ASN A 111 -18.66 -19.06 0.53
C ASN A 111 -18.23 -19.34 -0.92
N PRO A 112 -18.21 -20.60 -1.39
CA PRO A 112 -17.82 -20.95 -2.77
C PRO A 112 -18.64 -20.27 -3.88
N ASP A 113 -19.87 -19.85 -3.55
CA ASP A 113 -20.77 -19.18 -4.50
C ASP A 113 -20.60 -17.64 -4.52
N ASP A 114 -19.75 -17.09 -3.64
CA ASP A 114 -19.44 -15.66 -3.58
C ASP A 114 -18.30 -15.31 -4.54
N SER A 115 -18.39 -14.15 -5.19
CA SER A 115 -17.40 -13.67 -6.14
C SER A 115 -16.03 -13.43 -5.49
N VAL A 116 -15.94 -13.24 -4.17
CA VAL A 116 -14.65 -13.07 -3.46
C VAL A 116 -14.13 -14.35 -2.82
N PHE A 117 -14.71 -15.51 -3.14
CA PHE A 117 -14.30 -16.79 -2.58
C PHE A 117 -12.81 -17.06 -2.77
N LEU A 118 -12.14 -17.39 -1.68
CA LEU A 118 -10.75 -17.81 -1.66
C LEU A 118 -10.65 -19.18 -0.99
N ASP A 119 -10.32 -20.21 -1.78
CA ASP A 119 -10.35 -21.61 -1.34
C ASP A 119 -9.32 -21.92 -0.22
N ASP A 120 -8.20 -21.21 -0.24
CA ASP A 120 -7.09 -21.41 0.70
C ASP A 120 -7.35 -20.72 2.06
N GLU A 121 -7.54 -21.53 3.10
CA GLU A 121 -7.83 -21.09 4.47
C GLU A 121 -6.71 -20.23 5.08
N GLU A 122 -5.44 -20.54 4.82
CA GLU A 122 -4.32 -19.74 5.35
C GLU A 122 -4.30 -18.36 4.70
N LYS A 123 -4.54 -18.31 3.38
CA LYS A 123 -4.67 -17.03 2.66
C LYS A 123 -5.86 -16.22 3.13
N ARG A 124 -7.00 -16.84 3.47
CA ARG A 124 -8.15 -16.10 4.03
C ARG A 124 -7.82 -15.49 5.39
N ARG A 125 -7.11 -16.23 6.23
CA ARG A 125 -6.63 -15.72 7.52
C ARG A 125 -5.70 -14.53 7.33
N GLU A 126 -4.76 -14.57 6.39
CA GLU A 126 -3.87 -13.43 6.12
C GLU A 126 -4.60 -12.25 5.47
N TYR A 127 -5.38 -12.50 4.42
CA TYR A 127 -5.87 -11.46 3.53
C TYR A 127 -7.25 -10.91 3.92
N VAL A 128 -7.91 -11.47 4.94
CA VAL A 128 -9.16 -10.95 5.50
C VAL A 128 -9.03 -10.70 7.01
N LEU A 129 -8.54 -11.69 7.78
CA LEU A 129 -8.62 -11.65 9.25
C LEU A 129 -7.38 -11.03 9.92
N ASN A 130 -6.21 -11.02 9.28
CA ASN A 130 -5.02 -10.48 9.90
C ASN A 130 -5.07 -8.94 9.90
N GLU A 131 -4.95 -8.33 11.07
CA GLU A 131 -4.96 -6.89 11.27
C GLU A 131 -3.55 -6.28 11.29
N GLU A 132 -2.50 -7.11 11.28
CA GLU A 132 -1.10 -6.69 11.26
C GLU A 132 -0.46 -6.94 9.88
N GLY A 133 0.06 -5.88 9.27
CA GLY A 133 0.69 -5.89 7.96
C GLY A 133 2.14 -5.43 7.96
N LEU A 134 2.84 -5.75 6.87
CA LEU A 134 4.15 -5.21 6.52
C LEU A 134 4.05 -4.52 5.16
N LEU A 135 4.52 -3.29 5.08
CA LEU A 135 4.65 -2.54 3.83
C LEU A 135 6.14 -2.42 3.51
N TYR A 136 6.53 -2.60 2.25
CA TYR A 136 7.93 -2.60 1.86
C TYR A 136 8.31 -1.25 1.25
N MET A 137 9.46 -0.71 1.67
CA MET A 137 10.00 0.59 1.26
C MET A 137 11.46 0.47 0.79
N GLY A 138 12.09 1.60 0.46
CA GLY A 138 13.51 1.67 0.13
C GLY A 138 13.77 1.67 -1.38
N SER A 139 14.72 0.86 -1.82
CA SER A 139 15.09 0.68 -3.23
C SER A 139 15.10 -0.80 -3.59
N HIS A 140 15.06 -1.11 -4.89
CA HIS A 140 15.02 -2.51 -5.37
C HIS A 140 16.18 -3.40 -4.85
N ASP A 141 17.29 -2.78 -4.45
CA ASP A 141 18.52 -3.40 -3.92
C ASP A 141 18.70 -3.24 -2.41
N TYR A 142 17.88 -2.42 -1.74
CA TYR A 142 17.80 -2.31 -0.28
C TYR A 142 16.34 -2.15 0.14
N ILE A 143 15.70 -3.30 0.40
CA ILE A 143 14.30 -3.40 0.78
C ILE A 143 14.20 -3.57 2.28
N TYR A 144 13.40 -2.72 2.93
CA TYR A 144 13.08 -2.85 4.35
C TYR A 144 11.56 -2.76 4.57
N PRO A 145 11.02 -3.52 5.54
CA PRO A 145 9.62 -3.43 5.90
C PRO A 145 9.36 -2.32 6.92
N ILE A 146 8.18 -1.72 6.86
CA ILE A 146 7.55 -0.97 7.95
C ILE A 146 6.32 -1.75 8.43
N ASN A 147 6.01 -1.67 9.72
CA ASN A 147 4.81 -2.28 10.28
C ASN A 147 3.60 -1.38 10.01
N TRP A 148 2.45 -1.97 9.75
CA TRP A 148 1.18 -1.25 9.64
C TRP A 148 0.07 -2.02 10.34
N LYS A 149 -0.71 -1.35 11.18
CA LYS A 149 -1.91 -1.92 11.81
C LYS A 149 -3.13 -1.55 10.98
N PHE A 150 -3.69 -2.50 10.23
CA PHE A 150 -4.91 -2.29 9.48
C PHE A 150 -6.11 -2.06 10.41
N ALA A 151 -6.22 -2.88 11.46
CA ALA A 151 -7.25 -2.74 12.51
C ALA A 151 -8.69 -2.72 11.97
N GLN A 152 -8.99 -3.54 10.96
CA GLN A 152 -10.31 -3.60 10.32
C GLN A 152 -11.45 -4.02 11.28
N PHE A 153 -11.15 -4.57 12.47
CA PHE A 153 -12.14 -4.93 13.49
C PHE A 153 -12.20 -3.93 14.65
N ALA A 154 -11.43 -2.84 14.60
CA ALA A 154 -11.53 -1.79 15.61
C ALA A 154 -12.88 -1.05 15.53
N ASP A 155 -13.33 -0.57 16.69
CA ASP A 155 -14.60 0.14 16.84
C ASP A 155 -14.69 1.35 15.89
N GLY A 156 -15.78 1.43 15.13
CA GLY A 156 -16.04 2.49 14.15
C GLY A 156 -15.38 2.30 12.77
N VAL A 157 -14.51 1.29 12.57
CA VAL A 157 -13.82 1.08 11.28
C VAL A 157 -14.75 0.48 10.22
N LEU A 158 -15.65 -0.44 10.60
CA LEU A 158 -16.66 -0.97 9.68
C LEU A 158 -17.60 0.13 9.20
N GLU A 159 -18.09 0.94 10.11
CA GLU A 159 -18.99 2.01 9.77
C GLU A 159 -18.28 3.09 8.93
N ALA A 160 -17.02 3.43 9.24
CA ALA A 160 -16.23 4.33 8.38
C ALA A 160 -15.98 3.72 6.99
N SER A 161 -15.77 2.40 6.90
CA SER A 161 -15.61 1.69 5.61
C SER A 161 -16.88 1.71 4.77
N LEU A 162 -18.06 1.68 5.40
CA LEU A 162 -19.34 1.86 4.73
C LEU A 162 -19.59 3.33 4.36
N ASP A 163 -19.19 4.28 5.20
CA ASP A 163 -19.26 5.71 4.89
C ASP A 163 -18.43 6.07 3.64
N VAL A 164 -17.31 5.37 3.40
CA VAL A 164 -16.52 5.52 2.15
C VAL A 164 -17.39 5.24 0.93
N LEU A 165 -18.27 4.25 0.99
CA LEU A 165 -19.21 3.95 -0.09
C LEU A 165 -20.34 4.99 -0.15
N ASP A 166 -20.91 5.34 1.00
CA ASP A 166 -22.06 6.25 1.09
C ASP A 166 -21.73 7.70 0.69
N ASN A 167 -20.46 8.11 0.81
CA ASN A 167 -19.98 9.44 0.40
C ASN A 167 -19.32 9.45 -0.99
N SER A 168 -19.37 8.34 -1.73
CA SER A 168 -18.89 8.28 -3.12
C SER A 168 -19.68 9.18 -4.05
N HIS A 169 -19.05 9.62 -5.15
CA HIS A 169 -19.74 10.38 -6.19
C HIS A 169 -21.00 9.66 -6.68
N GLU A 170 -20.90 8.35 -6.89
CA GLU A 170 -21.98 7.48 -7.34
C GLU A 170 -23.14 7.44 -6.34
N ALA A 171 -22.86 7.23 -5.05
CA ALA A 171 -23.88 7.19 -4.01
C ALA A 171 -24.58 8.54 -3.83
N LEU A 172 -23.82 9.65 -3.91
CA LEU A 172 -24.39 11.00 -3.77
C LEU A 172 -25.21 11.43 -4.99
N THR A 173 -24.84 10.96 -6.18
CA THR A 173 -25.52 11.32 -7.44
C THR A 173 -26.74 10.47 -7.71
N ASN A 174 -26.63 9.14 -7.55
CA ASN A 174 -27.73 8.20 -7.77
C ASN A 174 -27.70 7.06 -6.74
N PRO A 175 -28.21 7.30 -5.51
CA PRO A 175 -28.09 6.34 -4.41
C PRO A 175 -28.85 5.02 -4.64
N VAL A 176 -29.87 5.01 -5.50
CA VAL A 176 -30.59 3.78 -5.84
C VAL A 176 -29.72 2.88 -6.72
N GLU A 177 -29.09 3.46 -7.75
CA GLU A 177 -28.23 2.71 -8.67
C GLU A 177 -26.95 2.23 -7.98
N ASP A 178 -26.34 3.06 -7.13
CA ASP A 178 -25.22 2.66 -6.29
C ASP A 178 -25.60 1.47 -5.41
N ALA A 179 -26.68 1.58 -4.62
CA ALA A 179 -27.12 0.50 -3.73
C ALA A 179 -27.35 -0.83 -4.48
N ILE A 180 -27.88 -0.78 -5.72
CA ILE A 180 -28.10 -1.98 -6.53
C ILE A 180 -26.79 -2.70 -6.86
N LYS A 181 -25.70 -1.97 -7.11
CA LYS A 181 -24.38 -2.47 -7.55
C LYS A 181 -23.46 -2.90 -6.41
N ARG A 182 -23.86 -2.72 -5.14
CA ARG A 182 -23.05 -3.11 -3.96
C ARG A 182 -22.95 -4.62 -3.73
N ASP A 183 -23.46 -5.45 -4.63
CA ASP A 183 -23.19 -6.89 -4.69
C ASP A 183 -21.95 -7.25 -5.54
N ASP A 184 -21.37 -6.26 -6.26
CA ASP A 184 -20.23 -6.47 -7.16
C ASP A 184 -18.91 -5.96 -6.54
N PRO A 185 -17.92 -6.84 -6.26
CA PRO A 185 -16.63 -6.42 -5.71
C PRO A 185 -15.82 -5.57 -6.70
N VAL A 186 -16.07 -5.68 -8.02
CA VAL A 186 -15.42 -4.82 -9.02
C VAL A 186 -15.85 -3.37 -8.82
N TYR A 187 -17.16 -3.14 -8.70
CA TYR A 187 -17.73 -1.83 -8.39
C TYR A 187 -17.20 -1.27 -7.06
N ILE A 188 -17.19 -2.07 -5.99
CA ILE A 188 -16.67 -1.66 -4.68
C ILE A 188 -15.19 -1.27 -4.76
N CYS A 189 -14.35 -2.05 -5.45
CA CYS A 189 -12.94 -1.70 -5.61
C CYS A 189 -12.73 -0.39 -6.36
N ARG A 190 -13.57 -0.08 -7.36
CA ARG A 190 -13.53 1.20 -8.07
C ARG A 190 -13.85 2.37 -7.14
N ILE A 191 -14.95 2.29 -6.39
CA ILE A 191 -15.31 3.31 -5.40
C ILE A 191 -14.18 3.50 -4.39
N VAL A 192 -13.64 2.40 -3.83
CA VAL A 192 -12.56 2.49 -2.84
C VAL A 192 -11.31 3.13 -3.44
N SER A 193 -10.94 2.81 -4.69
CA SER A 193 -9.78 3.46 -5.32
C SER A 193 -9.95 4.99 -5.45
N ALA A 194 -11.16 5.45 -5.77
CA ALA A 194 -11.47 6.88 -5.88
C ALA A 194 -11.54 7.55 -4.50
N MET A 195 -12.35 7.00 -3.59
CA MET A 195 -12.70 7.65 -2.33
C MET A 195 -11.60 7.65 -1.29
N ILE A 196 -10.58 6.81 -1.43
CA ILE A 196 -9.45 6.80 -0.49
C ILE A 196 -8.56 8.03 -0.71
N ASN A 197 -8.56 8.63 -1.91
CA ASN A 197 -7.96 9.93 -2.17
C ASN A 197 -8.99 11.06 -2.20
N SER A 198 -8.58 12.26 -1.78
CA SER A 198 -9.48 13.41 -1.64
C SER A 198 -9.41 14.40 -2.80
N ASN A 199 -8.96 13.98 -3.98
CA ASN A 199 -8.63 14.92 -5.04
C ASN A 199 -9.86 15.47 -5.78
N ASP A 200 -10.89 14.64 -5.94
CA ASP A 200 -12.09 14.96 -6.71
C ASP A 200 -13.37 14.92 -5.85
N ASP A 201 -13.41 14.05 -4.84
CA ASP A 201 -14.55 13.80 -3.97
C ASP A 201 -14.23 14.15 -2.50
N CYS A 202 -15.20 13.95 -1.60
CA CYS A 202 -15.02 14.02 -0.15
C CYS A 202 -14.20 12.84 0.41
N GLY A 203 -13.11 12.49 -0.27
CA GLY A 203 -12.32 11.29 0.03
C GLY A 203 -11.47 11.41 1.29
N VAL A 204 -10.90 10.26 1.69
CA VAL A 204 -10.35 10.06 3.03
C VAL A 204 -9.02 10.79 3.25
N VAL A 205 -8.04 10.60 2.36
CA VAL A 205 -6.65 11.00 2.62
C VAL A 205 -6.19 12.11 1.69
N LEU A 206 -5.66 13.19 2.28
CA LEU A 206 -5.08 14.31 1.56
C LEU A 206 -3.59 14.07 1.27
N GLY A 207 -3.22 14.07 -0.01
CA GLY A 207 -1.88 13.70 -0.45
C GLY A 207 -0.86 14.83 -0.34
N ARG A 208 0.38 14.52 0.05
CA ARG A 208 1.47 15.51 0.02
C ARG A 208 2.86 14.90 -0.13
N TRP A 209 3.63 15.41 -1.09
CA TRP A 209 4.97 14.93 -1.47
C TRP A 209 6.08 15.99 -1.42
N ASN A 210 5.78 17.22 -0.99
CA ASN A 210 6.73 18.34 -1.03
C ASN A 210 7.67 18.42 0.19
N GLY A 211 7.51 17.54 1.18
CA GLY A 211 8.32 17.52 2.42
C GLY A 211 7.86 18.46 3.53
N ASP A 212 6.83 19.29 3.32
CA ASP A 212 6.27 20.17 4.36
C ASP A 212 4.92 19.64 4.86
N TYR A 213 4.92 19.04 6.05
CA TYR A 213 3.73 18.46 6.66
C TYR A 213 3.20 19.28 7.85
N SER A 214 3.56 20.55 7.96
CA SER A 214 3.18 21.40 9.11
C SER A 214 1.67 21.52 9.39
N GLY A 215 0.83 21.25 8.39
CA GLY A 215 -0.64 21.26 8.49
C GLY A 215 -1.30 19.91 8.85
N GLY A 216 -0.53 18.87 9.17
CA GLY A 216 -1.07 17.54 9.45
C GLY A 216 -0.02 16.56 9.97
N VAL A 217 -0.33 15.27 9.85
CA VAL A 217 0.60 14.19 10.22
C VAL A 217 1.55 13.93 9.06
N ARG A 218 2.85 13.78 9.35
CA ARG A 218 3.84 13.39 8.34
C ARG A 218 3.54 11.95 7.89
N PRO A 219 3.53 11.64 6.58
CA PRO A 219 3.13 10.33 6.06
C PRO A 219 3.87 9.11 6.65
N LEU A 220 5.12 9.28 7.11
CA LEU A 220 5.91 8.22 7.74
C LEU A 220 5.60 8.00 9.23
N ASP A 221 4.92 8.95 9.88
CA ASP A 221 4.55 8.84 11.30
C ASP A 221 3.24 8.05 11.50
N TRP A 222 2.48 7.78 10.43
CA TRP A 222 1.34 6.87 10.49
C TRP A 222 1.78 5.44 10.78
N THR A 223 1.07 4.78 11.70
CA THR A 223 1.32 3.39 12.10
C THR A 223 0.15 2.46 11.81
N GLY A 224 -1.00 3.00 11.40
CA GLY A 224 -2.20 2.22 11.12
C GLY A 224 -3.31 3.04 10.47
N SER A 225 -4.37 2.33 10.04
CA SER A 225 -5.49 2.92 9.30
C SER A 225 -6.66 3.36 10.17
N GLU A 226 -6.80 2.81 11.37
CA GLU A 226 -7.90 3.12 12.31
C GLU A 226 -8.01 4.62 12.57
N GLU A 227 -6.91 5.27 12.98
CA GLU A 227 -6.91 6.69 13.32
C GLU A 227 -7.32 7.55 12.12
N ILE A 228 -6.85 7.20 10.92
CA ILE A 228 -7.17 7.93 9.68
C ILE A 228 -8.67 7.85 9.38
N LEU A 229 -9.24 6.63 9.33
CA LEU A 229 -10.65 6.42 9.01
C LEU A 229 -11.59 7.04 10.07
N ARG A 230 -11.26 6.88 11.35
CA ARG A 230 -12.03 7.47 12.44
C ARG A 230 -11.97 8.98 12.43
N THR A 231 -10.80 9.56 12.15
CA THR A 231 -10.63 11.02 12.07
C THR A 231 -11.50 11.57 10.94
N TRP A 232 -11.39 10.99 9.74
CA TRP A 232 -12.21 11.39 8.59
C TRP A 232 -13.70 11.37 8.92
N ARG A 233 -14.21 10.29 9.54
CA ARG A 233 -15.62 10.22 9.96
C ARG A 233 -15.98 11.27 11.02
N LEU A 234 -15.16 11.42 12.06
CA LEU A 234 -15.45 12.31 13.19
C LEU A 234 -15.37 13.80 12.84
N THR A 235 -14.59 14.16 11.82
CA THR A 235 -14.50 15.54 11.30
C THR A 235 -15.61 15.88 10.31
N GLY A 236 -16.55 14.96 10.04
CA GLY A 236 -17.61 15.16 9.05
C GLY A 236 -17.11 14.98 7.62
N TYR A 237 -16.23 14.00 7.39
CA TYR A 237 -15.65 13.61 6.10
C TYR A 237 -14.66 14.62 5.50
N GLU A 238 -14.03 15.42 6.36
CA GLU A 238 -12.93 16.31 5.96
C GLU A 238 -11.66 15.49 5.68
N PRO A 239 -10.95 15.73 4.56
CA PRO A 239 -9.75 14.97 4.20
C PRO A 239 -8.66 15.00 5.27
N VAL A 240 -8.06 13.84 5.56
CA VAL A 240 -7.05 13.67 6.62
C VAL A 240 -5.65 13.96 6.08
N PRO A 241 -4.95 14.99 6.58
CA PRO A 241 -3.59 15.32 6.15
C PRO A 241 -2.52 14.56 6.97
N TYR A 242 -1.46 13.98 6.38
CA TYR A 242 -1.23 13.76 4.95
C TYR A 242 -0.89 12.29 4.65
N GLY A 243 -1.13 11.87 3.42
CA GLY A 243 -0.79 10.55 2.91
C GLY A 243 0.19 10.57 1.73
N GLN A 244 0.80 9.41 1.52
CA GLN A 244 1.61 9.03 0.36
C GLN A 244 1.20 7.60 -0.06
N CYS A 245 1.75 7.04 -1.15
CA CYS A 245 1.20 5.82 -1.77
C CYS A 245 0.99 4.64 -0.79
N TRP A 246 1.93 4.40 0.13
CA TRP A 246 1.77 3.33 1.14
C TRP A 246 0.63 3.59 2.13
N VAL A 247 0.36 4.86 2.47
CA VAL A 247 -0.77 5.24 3.34
C VAL A 247 -2.08 5.00 2.59
N TYR A 248 -2.17 5.45 1.33
CA TYR A 248 -3.33 5.21 0.48
C TYR A 248 -3.62 3.71 0.33
N ALA A 249 -2.62 2.93 -0.05
CA ALA A 249 -2.74 1.49 -0.21
C ALA A 249 -3.14 0.80 1.10
N ALA A 250 -2.58 1.19 2.23
CA ALA A 250 -2.88 0.53 3.50
C ALA A 250 -4.30 0.85 4.01
N VAL A 251 -4.77 2.09 3.82
CA VAL A 251 -6.15 2.48 4.15
C VAL A 251 -7.15 1.80 3.20
N ALA A 252 -6.88 1.73 1.90
CA ALA A 252 -7.71 0.97 0.96
C ALA A 252 -7.74 -0.53 1.30
N CYS A 253 -6.61 -1.13 1.63
CA CYS A 253 -6.54 -2.53 2.06
C CYS A 253 -7.37 -2.78 3.31
N THR A 254 -7.34 -1.87 4.29
CA THR A 254 -8.18 -1.93 5.50
C THR A 254 -9.66 -1.93 5.13
N VAL A 255 -10.11 -0.99 4.29
CA VAL A 255 -11.51 -0.90 3.87
C VAL A 255 -11.94 -2.17 3.14
N LEU A 256 -11.16 -2.66 2.17
CA LEU A 256 -11.48 -3.89 1.44
C LEU A 256 -11.57 -5.12 2.35
N ARG A 257 -10.61 -5.29 3.28
CA ARG A 257 -10.64 -6.38 4.27
C ARG A 257 -11.84 -6.28 5.19
N CYS A 258 -12.18 -5.08 5.64
CA CYS A 258 -13.33 -4.81 6.50
C CYS A 258 -14.65 -5.18 5.80
N LEU A 259 -14.74 -4.91 4.50
CA LEU A 259 -15.89 -5.27 3.66
C LEU A 259 -15.87 -6.74 3.19
N GLY A 260 -14.92 -7.56 3.67
CA GLY A 260 -14.85 -9.00 3.40
C GLY A 260 -14.14 -9.39 2.10
N ILE A 261 -13.57 -8.44 1.37
CA ILE A 261 -12.79 -8.68 0.14
C ILE A 261 -11.35 -9.04 0.54
N PRO A 262 -10.83 -10.24 0.20
CA PRO A 262 -9.44 -10.57 0.51
C PRO A 262 -8.49 -9.63 -0.22
N ALA A 263 -7.64 -8.94 0.52
CA ALA A 263 -6.76 -7.90 -0.03
C ALA A 263 -5.35 -7.92 0.58
N ARG A 264 -4.35 -7.48 -0.20
CA ARG A 264 -2.96 -7.33 0.25
C ARG A 264 -2.30 -6.10 -0.36
N CYS A 265 -1.45 -5.41 0.40
CA CYS A 265 -0.61 -4.35 -0.15
C CYS A 265 0.54 -4.94 -0.97
N VAL A 266 0.88 -4.28 -2.07
CA VAL A 266 1.95 -4.67 -2.98
C VAL A 266 2.84 -3.47 -3.24
N THR A 267 4.15 -3.66 -3.11
CA THR A 267 5.17 -2.65 -3.43
C THR A 267 5.85 -3.02 -4.74
N ASN A 268 5.85 -2.11 -5.71
CA ASN A 268 6.64 -2.19 -6.94
C ASN A 268 7.85 -1.27 -6.87
N TYR A 269 9.07 -1.75 -7.18
CA TYR A 269 10.26 -0.90 -7.20
C TYR A 269 10.63 -0.46 -8.61
N LEU A 270 11.17 0.75 -8.73
CA LEU A 270 11.38 1.41 -10.03
C LEU A 270 10.06 1.45 -10.82
N SER A 271 8.99 1.92 -10.17
CA SER A 271 7.65 2.02 -10.78
C SER A 271 7.63 3.19 -11.74
N ALA A 272 7.31 2.94 -13.00
CA ALA A 272 7.12 4.01 -13.97
C ALA A 272 5.75 4.66 -13.78
N HIS A 273 5.66 5.97 -14.00
CA HIS A 273 4.41 6.68 -14.18
C HIS A 273 4.40 7.19 -15.62
N ASP A 274 3.76 6.45 -16.52
CA ASP A 274 3.63 6.76 -17.95
C ASP A 274 2.34 7.56 -18.19
N GLY A 275 2.47 8.88 -18.36
CA GLY A 275 1.36 9.80 -18.59
C GLY A 275 1.02 10.00 -20.06
N ASP A 276 1.82 9.50 -21.02
CA ASP A 276 1.55 9.64 -22.46
C ASP A 276 1.11 8.33 -23.14
N LYS A 277 1.07 7.23 -22.37
CA LYS A 277 0.55 5.91 -22.72
C LYS A 277 1.28 5.28 -23.90
N ASN A 278 2.57 5.61 -24.05
CA ASN A 278 3.40 5.10 -25.13
C ASN A 278 4.25 3.88 -24.69
N LEU A 279 4.15 3.43 -23.42
CA LEU A 279 4.90 2.33 -22.80
C LEU A 279 6.42 2.53 -22.72
N THR A 280 6.90 3.73 -23.04
CA THR A 280 8.29 4.13 -22.91
C THR A 280 8.40 5.33 -21.98
N TYR A 281 9.40 5.30 -21.12
CA TYR A 281 9.74 6.43 -20.28
C TYR A 281 10.95 7.16 -20.86
N ASP A 282 10.70 8.28 -21.54
CA ASP A 282 11.75 9.13 -22.09
C ASP A 282 12.31 10.09 -21.04
N ARG A 283 13.57 9.91 -20.67
CA ARG A 283 14.32 10.81 -19.79
C ARG A 283 15.19 11.75 -20.60
N TYR A 284 15.06 13.04 -20.35
CA TYR A 284 15.84 14.07 -21.03
C TYR A 284 16.81 14.72 -20.03
N TYR A 285 18.11 14.54 -20.24
CA TYR A 285 19.16 15.10 -19.38
C TYR A 285 19.90 16.23 -20.08
N ARG A 286 20.33 17.26 -19.35
CA ARG A 286 21.33 18.21 -19.85
C ARG A 286 22.73 17.63 -19.68
N GLU A 287 23.56 17.63 -20.73
CA GLU A 287 24.90 17.00 -20.76
C GLU A 287 25.78 17.38 -19.56
N GLY A 288 25.92 18.67 -19.25
CA GLY A 288 26.88 19.14 -18.25
C GLY A 288 26.46 18.92 -16.80
N GLU A 289 25.20 19.20 -16.46
CA GLU A 289 24.70 19.06 -15.08
C GLU A 289 24.15 17.66 -14.81
N LEU A 290 23.83 16.89 -15.85
CA LEU A 290 23.00 15.68 -15.77
C LEU A 290 21.70 15.94 -15.00
N GLU A 291 21.17 17.17 -15.12
CA GLU A 291 19.87 17.53 -14.59
C GLU A 291 18.80 17.11 -15.60
N LEU A 292 17.71 16.59 -15.06
CA LEU A 292 16.51 16.23 -15.79
C LEU A 292 15.77 17.50 -16.26
N LEU A 293 15.40 17.54 -17.54
CA LEU A 293 14.68 18.66 -18.15
C LEU A 293 13.18 18.59 -17.80
N LYS A 294 12.82 19.24 -16.69
CA LYS A 294 11.47 19.20 -16.09
C LYS A 294 10.35 19.66 -17.05
N ASP A 295 10.64 20.58 -17.95
CA ASP A 295 9.68 21.09 -18.96
C ASP A 295 9.30 20.03 -20.01
N GLN A 296 10.08 18.96 -20.12
CA GLN A 296 9.90 17.88 -21.08
C GLN A 296 9.59 16.53 -20.43
N GLN A 297 9.40 16.54 -19.10
CA GLN A 297 9.25 15.34 -18.30
C GLN A 297 7.89 15.35 -17.63
N ARG A 298 6.91 14.79 -18.34
CA ARG A 298 5.55 14.56 -17.82
C ARG A 298 5.48 13.37 -16.87
N ASP A 299 6.45 12.48 -17.00
CA ASP A 299 6.47 11.17 -16.39
C ASP A 299 7.54 11.08 -15.29
N SER A 300 7.41 10.13 -14.37
CA SER A 300 8.40 9.92 -13.29
C SER A 300 8.67 8.44 -13.04
N ILE A 301 9.89 8.10 -12.61
CA ILE A 301 10.18 6.78 -12.03
C ILE A 301 10.26 6.94 -10.53
N TRP A 302 9.37 6.26 -9.83
CA TRP A 302 9.36 6.21 -8.39
C TRP A 302 10.30 5.09 -7.93
N SER A 303 11.11 5.35 -6.91
CA SER A 303 12.01 4.36 -6.31
C SER A 303 11.22 3.13 -5.86
N PHE A 304 10.03 3.37 -5.32
CA PHE A 304 8.98 2.39 -5.16
C PHE A 304 7.60 3.06 -5.23
N HIS A 305 6.58 2.27 -5.52
CA HIS A 305 5.18 2.63 -5.45
C HIS A 305 4.39 1.51 -4.77
N VAL A 306 3.31 1.83 -4.08
CA VAL A 306 2.53 0.86 -3.30
C VAL A 306 1.06 0.97 -3.68
N TRP A 307 0.44 -0.17 -4.00
CA TRP A 307 -0.99 -0.31 -4.30
C TRP A 307 -1.57 -1.52 -3.56
N VAL A 308 -2.83 -1.88 -3.84
CA VAL A 308 -3.51 -3.05 -3.28
C VAL A 308 -3.79 -4.07 -4.38
N GLU A 309 -3.66 -5.35 -4.08
CA GLU A 309 -4.30 -6.41 -4.84
C GLU A 309 -5.54 -6.90 -4.08
N ALA A 310 -6.68 -7.00 -4.77
CA ALA A 310 -7.93 -7.55 -4.26
C ALA A 310 -8.27 -8.86 -4.99
N TRP A 311 -8.68 -9.89 -4.25
CA TRP A 311 -9.04 -11.19 -4.80
C TRP A 311 -10.54 -11.25 -5.13
N MET A 312 -10.87 -11.49 -6.39
CA MET A 312 -12.27 -11.64 -6.83
C MET A 312 -12.37 -12.39 -8.16
N ALA A 313 -13.56 -12.91 -8.43
CA ALA A 313 -14.00 -13.29 -9.76
C ALA A 313 -14.28 -12.03 -10.60
N ARG A 314 -14.04 -12.12 -11.91
CA ARG A 314 -14.32 -11.07 -12.89
C ARG A 314 -15.45 -11.54 -13.80
N GLU A 315 -16.69 -11.47 -13.32
CA GLU A 315 -17.87 -11.89 -14.10
C GLU A 315 -18.05 -11.06 -15.39
N ASP A 316 -17.43 -9.88 -15.45
CA ASP A 316 -17.35 -9.01 -16.62
C ASP A 316 -16.28 -9.45 -17.65
N LEU A 317 -15.39 -10.38 -17.30
CA LEU A 317 -14.28 -10.88 -18.13
C LEU A 317 -14.31 -12.42 -18.28
N PRO A 318 -13.49 -12.99 -19.17
CA PRO A 318 -13.24 -14.43 -19.19
C PRO A 318 -12.71 -14.94 -17.85
N GLN A 319 -13.11 -16.16 -17.46
CA GLN A 319 -12.82 -16.77 -16.16
C GLN A 319 -11.32 -16.85 -15.81
N ASP A 320 -10.45 -16.90 -16.82
CA ASP A 320 -8.99 -16.88 -16.66
C ASP A 320 -8.49 -15.64 -15.89
N TYR A 321 -9.23 -14.52 -15.91
CA TYR A 321 -8.86 -13.26 -15.25
C TYR A 321 -9.36 -13.14 -13.81
N ASN A 322 -9.99 -14.18 -13.28
CA ASN A 322 -10.29 -14.29 -11.85
C ASN A 322 -8.99 -14.30 -11.02
N GLY A 323 -9.10 -13.91 -9.76
CA GLY A 323 -8.00 -13.88 -8.80
C GLY A 323 -7.57 -12.47 -8.46
N TRP A 324 -6.27 -12.20 -8.39
CA TRP A 324 -5.73 -10.91 -7.97
C TRP A 324 -5.95 -9.81 -9.00
N GLN A 325 -6.54 -8.70 -8.53
CA GLN A 325 -6.79 -7.49 -9.29
C GLN A 325 -6.08 -6.30 -8.64
N VAL A 326 -5.34 -5.51 -9.41
CA VAL A 326 -4.68 -4.29 -8.95
C VAL A 326 -5.72 -3.19 -8.74
N VAL A 327 -5.71 -2.61 -7.54
CA VAL A 327 -6.51 -1.46 -7.12
C VAL A 327 -5.55 -0.43 -6.55
N ASP A 328 -5.41 0.71 -7.23
CA ASP A 328 -4.49 1.77 -6.81
C ASP A 328 -5.25 3.03 -6.40
N PRO A 329 -5.34 3.31 -5.08
CA PRO A 329 -5.97 4.52 -4.57
C PRO A 329 -5.10 5.78 -4.70
N THR A 330 -3.86 5.68 -5.15
CA THR A 330 -2.96 6.83 -5.27
C THR A 330 -3.35 7.68 -6.47
N PRO A 331 -3.56 9.01 -6.33
CA PRO A 331 -4.04 9.85 -7.42
C PRO A 331 -2.91 10.17 -8.41
N GLN A 332 -2.60 9.23 -9.31
CA GLN A 332 -1.56 9.35 -10.33
C GLN A 332 -2.13 9.69 -11.71
N GLU A 333 -3.13 8.95 -12.17
CA GLU A 333 -3.75 9.10 -13.49
C GLU A 333 -5.27 9.24 -13.33
N ARG A 334 -5.89 10.05 -14.20
CA ARG A 334 -7.36 10.15 -14.22
C ARG A 334 -7.95 9.10 -15.16
N SER A 335 -8.90 8.32 -14.67
CA SER A 335 -9.78 7.49 -15.48
C SER A 335 -11.18 8.08 -15.50
N GLU A 336 -11.74 8.25 -16.70
CA GLU A 336 -13.06 8.89 -16.90
C GLU A 336 -13.20 10.28 -16.26
N GLY A 337 -12.08 10.98 -16.09
CA GLY A 337 -12.04 12.31 -15.49
C GLY A 337 -11.86 12.34 -13.98
N VAL A 338 -11.76 11.20 -13.29
CA VAL A 338 -11.60 11.07 -11.84
C VAL A 338 -10.29 10.33 -11.51
N TYR A 339 -9.62 10.67 -10.40
CA TYR A 339 -8.47 9.92 -9.91
C TYR A 339 -8.90 8.58 -9.30
N LEU A 340 -8.92 7.56 -10.13
CA LEU A 340 -9.21 6.17 -9.77
C LEU A 340 -8.40 5.22 -10.66
N CYS A 341 -8.08 4.04 -10.15
CA CYS A 341 -7.32 3.04 -10.90
C CYS A 341 -7.65 1.61 -10.47
N GLY A 342 -8.05 0.80 -11.46
CA GLY A 342 -8.37 -0.62 -11.28
C GLY A 342 -9.87 -0.87 -11.10
N PRO A 343 -10.29 -2.13 -10.84
CA PRO A 343 -9.47 -3.32 -10.68
C PRO A 343 -8.90 -3.86 -12.01
N ALA A 344 -7.57 -3.91 -12.13
CA ALA A 344 -6.87 -4.46 -13.31
C ALA A 344 -6.43 -5.91 -13.06
N PRO A 345 -6.77 -6.91 -13.90
CA PRO A 345 -6.33 -8.27 -13.66
C PRO A 345 -4.80 -8.39 -13.72
N VAL A 346 -4.17 -8.91 -12.66
CA VAL A 346 -2.71 -9.12 -12.62
C VAL A 346 -2.26 -10.03 -13.77
N LEU A 347 -3.09 -11.01 -14.14
CA LEU A 347 -2.82 -11.87 -15.29
C LEU A 347 -2.84 -11.13 -16.63
N ALA A 348 -3.77 -10.18 -16.81
CA ALA A 348 -3.84 -9.37 -18.03
C ALA A 348 -2.60 -8.48 -18.16
N VAL A 349 -2.16 -7.89 -17.05
CA VAL A 349 -0.89 -7.17 -16.95
C VAL A 349 0.27 -8.09 -17.37
N LYS A 350 0.39 -9.28 -16.80
CA LYS A 350 1.44 -10.23 -17.18
C LYS A 350 1.44 -10.59 -18.66
N ARG A 351 0.27 -10.73 -19.26
CA ARG A 351 0.12 -11.12 -20.66
C ARG A 351 0.25 -9.95 -21.64
N GLY A 352 0.27 -8.70 -21.17
CA GLY A 352 0.27 -7.51 -22.02
C GLY A 352 -1.07 -7.28 -22.73
N GLU A 353 -2.17 -7.71 -22.13
CA GLU A 353 -3.53 -7.60 -22.67
C GLU A 353 -4.19 -6.30 -22.21
N ILE A 354 -3.54 -5.19 -22.55
CA ILE A 354 -3.81 -3.84 -21.99
C ILE A 354 -5.15 -3.23 -22.37
N SER A 355 -5.88 -3.82 -23.32
CA SER A 355 -7.22 -3.37 -23.71
C SER A 355 -8.32 -3.82 -22.75
N LEU A 356 -8.00 -4.72 -21.82
CA LEU A 356 -8.97 -5.19 -20.83
C LEU A 356 -9.20 -4.13 -19.75
N PRO A 357 -10.46 -3.95 -19.30
CA PRO A 357 -10.74 -3.07 -18.17
C PRO A 357 -10.23 -3.69 -16.85
N TYR A 358 -9.87 -2.89 -15.87
CA TYR A 358 -9.83 -1.43 -15.83
C TYR A 358 -8.37 -0.96 -15.74
N GLU A 359 -8.02 0.16 -16.38
CA GLU A 359 -6.68 0.78 -16.35
C GLU A 359 -5.49 -0.17 -16.60
N THR A 360 -5.69 -1.34 -17.22
CA THR A 360 -4.64 -2.35 -17.42
C THR A 360 -3.42 -1.81 -18.17
N ALA A 361 -3.64 -0.90 -19.13
CA ALA A 361 -2.55 -0.23 -19.85
C ALA A 361 -1.64 0.59 -18.93
N PHE A 362 -2.23 1.32 -17.99
CA PHE A 362 -1.49 2.12 -17.01
C PHE A 362 -0.66 1.21 -16.12
N VAL A 363 -1.30 0.24 -15.46
CA VAL A 363 -0.62 -0.73 -14.57
C VAL A 363 0.47 -1.52 -15.33
N PHE A 364 0.25 -1.87 -16.60
CA PHE A 364 1.25 -2.51 -17.43
C PHE A 364 2.50 -1.64 -17.61
N ALA A 365 2.32 -0.35 -17.90
CA ALA A 365 3.43 0.58 -18.02
C ALA A 365 4.22 0.69 -16.71
N GLU A 366 3.54 0.72 -15.57
CA GLU A 366 4.19 0.81 -14.25
C GLU A 366 5.20 -0.31 -13.96
N VAL A 367 4.99 -1.50 -14.55
CA VAL A 367 5.83 -2.69 -14.33
C VAL A 367 6.68 -3.12 -15.53
N ASN A 368 6.38 -2.63 -16.74
CA ASN A 368 7.05 -3.08 -17.97
C ASN A 368 7.59 -1.95 -18.88
N ALA A 369 7.43 -0.67 -18.55
CA ALA A 369 7.89 0.39 -19.45
C ALA A 369 9.40 0.30 -19.77
N ASP A 370 9.74 0.47 -21.05
CA ASP A 370 11.13 0.61 -21.47
C ASP A 370 11.63 2.03 -21.14
N VAL A 371 12.87 2.18 -20.65
CA VAL A 371 13.42 3.49 -20.29
C VAL A 371 14.39 3.99 -21.35
N VAL A 372 14.07 5.10 -21.98
CA VAL A 372 14.90 5.71 -23.02
C VAL A 372 15.61 6.94 -22.47
N ASN A 373 16.93 6.98 -22.60
CA ASN A 373 17.75 8.08 -22.12
C ASN A 373 18.17 8.98 -23.29
N TRP A 374 17.80 10.24 -23.20
CA TRP A 374 18.18 11.30 -24.11
C TRP A 374 19.04 12.33 -23.39
N VAL A 375 20.02 12.86 -24.11
CA VAL A 375 20.93 13.90 -23.63
C VAL A 375 20.84 15.09 -24.58
N ARG A 376 20.47 16.25 -24.04
CA ARG A 376 20.56 17.52 -24.73
C ARG A 376 21.97 18.06 -24.57
N MET A 377 22.67 18.13 -25.68
CA MET A 377 24.04 18.63 -25.80
C MET A 377 24.06 20.16 -25.67
N ALA A 378 25.25 20.73 -25.43
CA ALA A 378 25.42 22.18 -25.27
C ALA A 378 25.01 23.01 -26.51
N ASP A 379 25.07 22.43 -27.72
CA ASP A 379 24.63 23.06 -28.97
C ASP A 379 23.10 22.99 -29.20
N GLY A 380 22.37 22.39 -28.26
CA GLY A 380 20.91 22.21 -28.32
C GLY A 380 20.46 20.95 -29.05
N SER A 381 21.37 20.20 -29.67
CA SER A 381 21.05 18.91 -30.29
C SER A 381 20.62 17.87 -29.26
N LEU A 382 19.75 16.95 -29.66
CA LEU A 382 19.25 15.88 -28.81
C LEU A 382 19.81 14.54 -29.29
N HIS A 383 20.55 13.88 -28.42
CA HIS A 383 21.20 12.61 -28.71
C HIS A 383 20.69 11.53 -27.77
N ARG A 384 20.36 10.37 -28.33
CA ARG A 384 20.02 9.20 -27.51
C ARG A 384 21.29 8.56 -26.96
N ALA A 385 21.31 8.29 -25.66
CA ALA A 385 22.36 7.53 -25.01
C ALA A 385 22.08 6.02 -25.07
N ASN A 386 20.95 5.59 -24.51
CA ASN A 386 20.63 4.16 -24.42
C ASN A 386 19.14 3.93 -24.17
N CYS A 387 18.74 2.66 -24.21
CA CYS A 387 17.42 2.17 -23.87
C CYS A 387 17.56 0.96 -22.93
N PHE A 388 16.90 0.99 -21.78
CA PHE A 388 16.84 -0.13 -20.87
C PHE A 388 15.47 -0.76 -20.93
N THR A 389 15.42 -2.02 -21.35
CA THR A 389 14.15 -2.73 -21.49
C THR A 389 13.76 -3.55 -20.28
N ASN A 390 14.62 -3.54 -19.25
CA ASN A 390 14.51 -4.36 -18.05
C ASN A 390 14.81 -3.54 -16.79
N TYR A 391 14.52 -2.24 -16.80
CA TYR A 391 14.80 -1.35 -15.67
C TYR A 391 13.60 -1.25 -14.72
N ILE A 392 12.40 -1.10 -15.27
CA ILE A 392 11.15 -0.88 -14.54
C ILE A 392 10.63 -2.17 -13.92
N GLY A 393 9.83 -2.04 -12.86
CA GLY A 393 9.06 -3.14 -12.31
C GLY A 393 9.90 -4.20 -11.62
N LYS A 394 10.64 -3.85 -10.58
CA LYS A 394 11.57 -4.77 -9.89
C LYS A 394 11.05 -5.17 -8.53
N SER A 395 11.46 -6.38 -8.12
CA SER A 395 11.30 -6.88 -6.76
C SER A 395 9.88 -6.64 -6.22
N ILE A 396 8.85 -6.88 -7.03
CA ILE A 396 7.47 -6.60 -6.66
C ILE A 396 7.16 -7.47 -5.44
N SER A 397 6.79 -6.85 -4.33
CA SER A 397 6.83 -7.44 -3.00
C SER A 397 5.49 -7.35 -2.29
N SER A 398 5.13 -8.40 -1.56
CA SER A 398 4.04 -8.38 -0.58
C SER A 398 4.45 -9.15 0.68
N LYS A 399 3.66 -9.02 1.74
CA LYS A 399 3.86 -9.81 2.97
C LYS A 399 3.44 -11.26 2.70
N SER A 400 4.25 -12.21 3.17
CA SER A 400 3.91 -13.63 3.07
C SER A 400 2.71 -14.00 3.97
N VAL A 401 1.96 -15.03 3.55
CA VAL A 401 0.72 -15.52 4.20
C VAL A 401 0.97 -15.99 5.64
N THR A 402 2.12 -16.58 5.92
CA THR A 402 2.35 -17.29 7.19
C THR A 402 3.57 -16.78 7.95
N SER A 403 4.22 -15.72 7.48
CA SER A 403 5.44 -15.18 8.09
C SER A 403 5.57 -13.68 7.90
N ASP A 404 6.43 -13.08 8.73
CA ASP A 404 6.86 -11.68 8.61
C ASP A 404 8.01 -11.54 7.59
N GLU A 405 7.95 -12.30 6.50
CA GLU A 405 8.93 -12.29 5.43
C GLU A 405 8.36 -11.68 4.15
N ARG A 406 9.29 -11.17 3.32
CA ARG A 406 9.01 -10.63 2.00
C ARG A 406 8.74 -11.78 1.03
N GLU A 407 7.57 -11.78 0.42
CA GLU A 407 7.27 -12.60 -0.75
C GLU A 407 7.52 -11.79 -2.03
N ASP A 408 8.36 -12.32 -2.92
CA ASP A 408 8.59 -11.72 -4.24
C ASP A 408 7.59 -12.26 -5.27
N ILE A 409 6.67 -11.39 -5.68
CA ILE A 409 5.58 -11.69 -6.61
C ILE A 409 5.81 -11.09 -8.01
N THR A 410 7.04 -10.67 -8.34
CA THR A 410 7.37 -10.09 -9.67
C THR A 410 6.93 -10.99 -10.81
N HIS A 411 7.07 -12.31 -10.63
CA HIS A 411 6.69 -13.32 -11.61
C HIS A 411 5.18 -13.42 -11.86
N LEU A 412 4.33 -12.82 -11.02
CA LEU A 412 2.89 -12.72 -11.24
C LEU A 412 2.54 -11.57 -12.20
N TYR A 413 3.36 -10.52 -12.25
CA TYR A 413 3.14 -9.32 -13.05
C TYR A 413 3.81 -9.33 -14.42
N LYS A 414 4.90 -10.09 -14.57
CA LYS A 414 5.61 -10.18 -15.85
C LYS A 414 6.39 -11.47 -16.00
N PHE A 415 6.69 -11.80 -17.25
CA PHE A 415 7.60 -12.88 -17.59
C PHE A 415 9.06 -12.51 -17.26
N PRO A 416 9.96 -13.50 -17.13
CA PRO A 416 11.37 -13.22 -16.85
C PRO A 416 11.99 -12.29 -17.90
N GLU A 417 12.69 -11.27 -17.42
CA GLU A 417 13.35 -10.26 -18.25
C GLU A 417 14.29 -10.90 -19.30
N GLY A 418 14.11 -10.54 -20.57
CA GLY A 418 14.89 -11.09 -21.69
C GLY A 418 14.42 -12.45 -22.20
N SER A 419 13.32 -13.00 -21.66
CA SER A 419 12.65 -14.16 -22.25
C SER A 419 11.88 -13.79 -23.52
N HIS A 420 11.50 -14.81 -24.29
CA HIS A 420 10.71 -14.58 -25.51
C HIS A 420 9.30 -14.10 -25.16
N GLU A 421 8.69 -14.72 -24.15
CA GLU A 421 7.34 -14.47 -23.65
C GLU A 421 7.19 -13.05 -23.11
N GLU A 422 8.23 -12.53 -22.46
CA GLU A 422 8.30 -11.14 -21.99
C GLU A 422 8.21 -10.16 -23.15
N ARG A 423 9.01 -10.36 -24.21
CA ARG A 423 8.95 -9.51 -25.40
C ARG A 423 7.69 -9.69 -26.23
N GLU A 424 7.11 -10.88 -26.24
CA GLU A 424 5.80 -11.10 -26.86
C GLU A 424 4.68 -10.38 -26.09
N ALA A 425 4.70 -10.39 -24.76
CA ALA A 425 3.74 -9.63 -23.94
C ALA A 425 3.86 -8.13 -24.21
N TYR A 426 5.08 -7.60 -24.21
CA TYR A 426 5.33 -6.20 -24.55
C TYR A 426 4.86 -5.85 -25.98
N ALA A 427 5.10 -6.73 -26.96
CA ALA A 427 4.62 -6.53 -28.32
C ALA A 427 3.09 -6.59 -28.44
N ARG A 428 2.43 -7.46 -27.66
CA ARG A 428 0.96 -7.53 -27.58
C ARG A 428 0.35 -6.24 -27.04
N ALA A 429 1.04 -5.55 -26.13
CA ALA A 429 0.61 -4.28 -25.57
C ALA A 429 0.66 -3.09 -26.57
N GLY A 430 0.76 -3.34 -27.87
CA GLY A 430 0.67 -2.31 -28.92
C GLY A 430 2.01 -1.74 -29.37
N MET A 431 3.13 -2.13 -28.73
CA MET A 431 4.48 -1.77 -29.16
C MET A 431 5.10 -2.90 -29.98
N ALA A 432 4.59 -3.10 -31.20
CA ALA A 432 5.21 -3.98 -32.18
C ALA A 432 6.64 -3.50 -32.45
N LEU A 433 7.61 -4.11 -31.76
CA LEU A 433 9.06 -4.00 -31.95
C LEU A 433 9.48 -2.76 -32.75
N ARG A 434 9.71 -1.62 -32.07
CA ARG A 434 10.66 -0.59 -32.52
C ARG A 434 12.08 -1.19 -32.50
N ARG A 435 12.27 -2.30 -33.22
CA ARG A 435 13.46 -3.16 -33.22
C ARG A 435 14.69 -2.35 -33.60
N GLU A 436 14.54 -1.47 -34.60
CA GLU A 436 15.61 -0.60 -35.08
C GLU A 436 15.97 0.52 -34.08
N GLU A 437 15.02 0.95 -33.26
CA GLU A 437 15.25 1.94 -32.20
C GLU A 437 15.49 1.28 -30.84
N SER A 438 15.88 0.02 -30.72
CA SER A 438 16.17 -0.62 -29.42
C SER A 438 17.66 -0.85 -29.17
N HIS A 439 18.49 -0.65 -30.19
CA HIS A 439 19.91 -0.95 -30.11
C HIS A 439 20.66 0.10 -29.29
N GLN A 440 21.26 -0.35 -28.19
CA GLN A 440 22.31 0.37 -27.50
C GLN A 440 23.42 0.71 -28.51
N LYS A 441 23.74 1.99 -28.67
CA LYS A 441 24.73 2.44 -29.65
C LYS A 441 26.16 1.95 -29.36
N MET A 442 26.43 1.66 -28.08
CA MET A 442 27.68 1.06 -27.60
C MET A 442 27.43 -0.33 -27.00
N PRO A 443 27.03 -1.35 -27.78
CA PRO A 443 26.64 -2.66 -27.25
C PRO A 443 27.80 -3.44 -26.60
N GLU A 444 29.03 -3.09 -27.00
CA GLU A 444 30.27 -3.63 -26.44
C GLU A 444 30.57 -3.12 -25.02
N LEU A 445 29.91 -2.04 -24.59
CA LEU A 445 30.12 -1.45 -23.28
C LEU A 445 29.15 -2.05 -22.26
N ALA A 446 29.68 -2.56 -21.16
CA ALA A 446 28.89 -2.89 -19.99
C ALA A 446 29.28 -1.98 -18.82
N VAL A 447 28.35 -1.12 -18.42
CA VAL A 447 28.53 -0.16 -17.33
C VAL A 447 27.69 -0.59 -16.15
N ARG A 448 28.21 -0.40 -14.93
CA ARG A 448 27.44 -0.56 -13.68
C ARG A 448 27.91 0.44 -12.64
N LEU A 449 26.95 1.01 -11.92
CA LEU A 449 27.22 1.77 -10.70
C LEU A 449 27.23 0.83 -9.49
N ARG A 450 28.28 0.89 -8.66
CA ARG A 450 28.43 0.09 -7.43
C ARG A 450 28.81 0.96 -6.25
N ILE A 451 28.50 0.53 -5.04
CA ILE A 451 28.92 1.19 -3.78
C ILE A 451 29.95 0.32 -3.05
N SER A 452 30.95 0.91 -2.38
CA SER A 452 31.99 0.11 -1.69
C SER A 452 31.54 -0.56 -0.40
N ARG A 453 30.60 0.05 0.32
CA ARG A 453 30.15 -0.31 1.68
C ARG A 453 28.64 -0.07 1.81
N SER A 454 28.02 -0.63 2.84
CA SER A 454 26.66 -0.24 3.25
C SER A 454 26.59 1.27 3.44
N ALA A 455 25.64 1.91 2.76
CA ALA A 455 25.44 3.34 2.80
C ALA A 455 24.51 3.66 3.97
N PHE A 456 24.96 4.36 5.00
CA PHE A 456 24.10 4.77 6.13
C PHE A 456 24.15 6.27 6.36
N VAL A 457 23.10 6.83 6.95
CA VAL A 457 23.06 8.26 7.29
C VAL A 457 24.23 8.57 8.24
N GLY A 458 25.20 9.37 7.76
CA GLY A 458 26.46 9.65 8.46
C GLY A 458 27.73 9.20 7.74
N SER A 459 27.66 8.17 6.88
CA SER A 459 28.84 7.61 6.23
C SER A 459 29.32 8.42 5.02
N SER A 460 30.63 8.50 4.78
CA SER A 460 31.10 8.82 3.42
C SER A 460 30.76 7.67 2.46
N LEU A 461 30.22 8.01 1.30
CA LEU A 461 29.79 7.09 0.27
C LEU A 461 30.76 7.15 -0.92
N ASP A 462 31.38 6.01 -1.21
CA ASP A 462 32.20 5.82 -2.41
C ASP A 462 31.37 5.08 -3.47
N VAL A 463 31.06 5.77 -4.56
CA VAL A 463 30.30 5.25 -5.70
C VAL A 463 31.26 5.01 -6.86
N HIS A 464 31.21 3.82 -7.43
CA HIS A 464 32.08 3.38 -8.51
C HIS A 464 31.33 3.25 -9.81
N THR A 465 31.84 3.93 -10.84
CA THR A 465 31.47 3.66 -12.22
C THR A 465 32.40 2.59 -12.76
N VAL A 466 31.88 1.37 -12.89
CA VAL A 466 32.63 0.20 -13.38
C VAL A 466 32.27 -0.02 -14.84
N VAL A 467 33.26 0.05 -15.71
CA VAL A 467 33.09 -0.02 -17.17
C VAL A 467 33.90 -1.20 -17.70
N ARG A 468 33.22 -2.11 -18.40
CA ARG A 468 33.85 -3.24 -19.10
C ARG A 468 33.73 -3.04 -20.60
N ASN A 469 34.86 -3.10 -21.29
CA ASN A 469 34.93 -3.13 -22.74
C ASN A 469 34.90 -4.60 -23.21
N LYS A 470 33.81 -5.03 -23.84
CA LYS A 470 33.68 -6.39 -24.41
C LYS A 470 34.17 -6.48 -25.86
N GLY A 471 34.43 -5.33 -26.48
CA GLY A 471 34.84 -5.24 -27.86
C GLY A 471 36.33 -5.51 -28.07
N HIS A 472 36.75 -5.34 -29.32
CA HIS A 472 38.12 -5.60 -29.77
C HIS A 472 38.97 -4.35 -29.93
N GLN A 473 38.40 -3.16 -29.71
CA GLN A 473 39.06 -1.87 -29.88
C GLN A 473 39.16 -1.12 -28.56
N ARG A 474 40.26 -0.39 -28.38
CA ARG A 474 40.50 0.47 -27.23
C ARG A 474 39.47 1.61 -27.21
N MET A 475 38.86 1.86 -26.05
CA MET A 475 37.91 2.97 -25.89
C MET A 475 38.48 4.07 -25.00
N VAL A 476 38.29 5.32 -25.41
CA VAL A 476 38.59 6.51 -24.59
C VAL A 476 37.27 7.23 -24.32
N LEU A 477 36.92 7.34 -23.05
CA LEU A 477 35.61 7.79 -22.58
C LEU A 477 35.78 9.04 -21.71
N GLU A 478 34.93 10.03 -21.90
CA GLU A 478 34.72 11.12 -20.96
C GLU A 478 33.61 10.72 -20.00
N LEU A 479 33.93 10.55 -18.73
CA LEU A 479 32.99 10.22 -17.67
C LEU A 479 32.58 11.51 -16.95
N THR A 480 31.28 11.70 -16.76
CA THR A 480 30.72 12.64 -15.78
C THR A 480 29.71 11.91 -14.91
N SER A 481 29.91 11.95 -13.59
CA SER A 481 29.03 11.39 -12.57
C SER A 481 28.50 12.51 -11.67
N VAL A 482 27.20 12.49 -11.39
CA VAL A 482 26.54 13.47 -10.52
C VAL A 482 25.64 12.75 -9.52
N ALA A 483 25.73 13.13 -8.25
CA ALA A 483 24.85 12.68 -7.18
C ALA A 483 23.89 13.78 -6.75
N ARG A 484 22.62 13.41 -6.55
CA ARG A 484 21.56 14.30 -6.05
C ARG A 484 20.75 13.61 -4.96
N ALA A 485 20.41 14.34 -3.91
CA ALA A 485 19.35 13.90 -3.02
C ALA A 485 18.00 14.00 -3.75
N VAL A 486 17.16 12.99 -3.63
CA VAL A 486 15.88 12.91 -4.35
C VAL A 486 14.74 12.53 -3.41
N THR A 487 13.51 12.91 -3.76
CA THR A 487 12.33 12.28 -3.17
C THR A 487 12.20 10.85 -3.72
N TYR A 488 11.42 10.00 -3.04
CA TYR A 488 11.18 8.65 -3.57
C TYR A 488 10.40 8.65 -4.89
N THR A 489 9.62 9.70 -5.18
CA THR A 489 8.93 9.91 -6.46
C THR A 489 9.86 10.38 -7.58
N GLY A 490 11.16 10.49 -7.34
CA GLY A 490 12.16 10.84 -8.34
C GLY A 490 12.33 12.33 -8.59
N GLN A 491 11.64 13.20 -7.83
CA GLN A 491 11.84 14.64 -7.92
C GLN A 491 13.25 15.00 -7.47
N CYS A 492 13.97 15.69 -8.35
CA CYS A 492 15.37 16.00 -8.17
C CYS A 492 15.54 17.18 -7.20
N GLY A 493 16.24 16.92 -6.11
CA GLY A 493 16.75 17.94 -5.20
C GLY A 493 18.11 18.49 -5.64
N VAL A 494 18.87 18.94 -4.65
CA VAL A 494 20.15 19.64 -4.83
C VAL A 494 21.26 18.67 -5.24
N GLU A 495 22.20 19.16 -6.08
CA GLU A 495 23.45 18.47 -6.38
C GLU A 495 24.31 18.34 -5.13
N CYS A 496 24.59 17.10 -4.73
CA CYS A 496 25.44 16.78 -3.59
C CYS A 496 26.91 16.69 -4.01
N CYS A 497 27.18 16.06 -5.16
CA CYS A 497 28.55 15.82 -5.61
C CYS A 497 28.60 15.67 -7.12
N LYS A 498 29.70 16.11 -7.74
CA LYS A 498 29.99 15.92 -9.16
C LYS A 498 31.44 15.53 -9.36
N HIS A 499 31.68 14.59 -10.28
CA HIS A 499 33.00 14.11 -10.66
C HIS A 499 33.08 13.92 -12.17
N SER A 500 34.13 14.45 -12.79
CA SER A 500 34.39 14.26 -14.23
C SER A 500 35.85 13.88 -14.46
N CYS A 501 36.08 12.91 -15.34
CA CYS A 501 37.42 12.45 -15.68
C CYS A 501 37.46 11.80 -17.08
N GLU A 502 38.67 11.62 -17.61
CA GLU A 502 38.89 10.75 -18.78
C GLU A 502 39.17 9.33 -18.29
N MET A 503 38.57 8.33 -18.93
CA MET A 503 38.78 6.92 -18.67
C MET A 503 39.22 6.22 -19.95
N VAL A 504 40.28 5.42 -19.86
CA VAL A 504 40.72 4.52 -20.93
C VAL A 504 40.33 3.09 -20.55
N VAL A 505 39.70 2.37 -21.48
CA VAL A 505 39.31 0.97 -21.28
C VAL A 505 39.84 0.14 -22.45
N GLU A 506 40.87 -0.65 -22.17
CA GLU A 506 41.49 -1.54 -23.16
C GLU A 506 40.52 -2.69 -23.55
N PRO A 507 40.68 -3.30 -24.73
CA PRO A 507 39.83 -4.42 -25.18
C PRO A 507 39.79 -5.56 -24.17
N GLY A 508 38.59 -6.02 -23.81
CA GLY A 508 38.37 -7.10 -22.84
C GLY A 508 38.55 -6.72 -21.36
N GLU A 509 39.09 -5.53 -21.07
CA GLU A 509 39.44 -5.08 -19.72
C GLU A 509 38.28 -4.37 -19.00
N VAL A 510 38.48 -4.15 -17.70
CA VAL A 510 37.57 -3.42 -16.82
C VAL A 510 38.29 -2.23 -16.19
N SER A 511 37.74 -1.04 -16.38
CA SER A 511 38.17 0.18 -15.71
C SER A 511 37.15 0.60 -14.65
N ARG A 512 37.63 1.30 -13.62
CA ARG A 512 36.80 1.76 -12.50
C ARG A 512 37.22 3.16 -12.08
N GLU A 513 36.26 4.06 -12.03
CA GLU A 513 36.42 5.39 -11.45
C GLU A 513 35.55 5.55 -10.22
N THR A 514 35.96 6.42 -9.29
CA THR A 514 35.31 6.57 -7.98
C THR A 514 34.93 8.02 -7.71
N MET A 515 33.62 8.24 -7.53
CA MET A 515 33.08 9.47 -6.97
C MET A 515 32.92 9.27 -5.45
N ARG A 516 33.66 10.06 -4.67
CA ARG A 516 33.59 10.07 -3.20
C ARG A 516 32.70 11.22 -2.73
N MET A 517 31.64 10.88 -2.01
CA MET A 517 30.71 11.82 -1.40
C MET A 517 30.81 11.74 0.11
N LYS A 518 31.05 12.87 0.77
CA LYS A 518 31.13 12.96 2.23
C LYS A 518 29.75 13.27 2.82
N TYR A 519 29.60 13.03 4.12
CA TYR A 519 28.38 13.38 4.85
C TYR A 519 27.98 14.85 4.66
N GLU A 520 28.95 15.77 4.73
CA GLU A 520 28.72 17.22 4.54
C GLU A 520 28.13 17.58 3.16
N ASP A 521 28.39 16.76 2.14
CA ASP A 521 27.92 16.99 0.77
C ASP A 521 26.42 16.72 0.60
N TYR A 522 25.84 15.84 1.43
CA TYR A 522 24.44 15.39 1.27
C TYR A 522 23.56 15.61 2.50
N ALA A 523 24.12 15.77 3.70
CA ALA A 523 23.37 15.78 4.96
C ALA A 523 22.25 16.82 5.01
N GLY A 524 22.50 18.02 4.46
CA GLY A 524 21.53 19.11 4.42
C GLY A 524 20.45 18.97 3.34
N HIS A 525 20.54 17.93 2.50
CA HIS A 525 19.71 17.76 1.30
C HIS A 525 18.89 16.47 1.30
N LEU A 526 19.14 15.53 2.22
CA LEU A 526 18.36 14.30 2.33
C LEU A 526 16.89 14.60 2.61
N THR A 527 16.03 13.88 1.90
CA THR A 527 14.58 13.85 2.11
C THR A 527 14.23 12.79 3.17
N ASP A 528 12.95 12.67 3.54
CA ASP A 528 12.52 11.76 4.61
C ASP A 528 12.88 10.28 4.38
N LEU A 529 13.03 9.86 3.13
CA LEU A 529 13.38 8.47 2.77
C LEU A 529 14.87 8.26 2.48
N ASN A 530 15.70 9.28 2.74
CA ASN A 530 17.17 9.23 2.65
C ASN A 530 17.69 8.66 1.32
N LEU A 531 17.12 9.08 0.20
CA LEU A 531 17.48 8.61 -1.14
C LEU A 531 18.47 9.53 -1.85
N ILE A 532 19.50 8.93 -2.43
CA ILE A 532 20.46 9.59 -3.30
C ILE A 532 20.41 8.91 -4.66
N ARG A 533 20.28 9.71 -5.72
CA ARG A 533 20.40 9.25 -7.10
C ARG A 533 21.75 9.61 -7.66
N VAL A 534 22.45 8.64 -8.23
CA VAL A 534 23.70 8.83 -8.95
C VAL A 534 23.48 8.56 -10.42
N THR A 535 23.75 9.55 -11.26
CA THR A 535 23.66 9.45 -12.71
C THR A 535 25.06 9.60 -13.29
N SER A 536 25.46 8.71 -14.20
CA SER A 536 26.75 8.77 -14.88
C SER A 536 26.57 8.73 -16.39
N LEU A 537 27.13 9.74 -17.06
CA LEU A 537 27.19 9.85 -18.51
C LEU A 537 28.61 9.52 -18.97
N LEU A 538 28.72 8.62 -19.94
CA LEU A 538 29.95 8.31 -20.65
C LEU A 538 29.79 8.77 -22.10
N LYS A 539 30.82 9.47 -22.60
CA LYS A 539 30.90 9.93 -23.98
C LYS A 539 32.18 9.41 -24.62
N GLU A 540 32.04 8.67 -25.72
CA GLU A 540 33.16 8.15 -26.49
C GLU A 540 33.75 9.27 -27.36
N LYS A 541 35.09 9.40 -27.38
CA LYS A 541 35.78 10.55 -27.99
C LYS A 541 35.84 10.52 -29.51
N GLU A 542 35.88 9.35 -30.14
CA GLU A 542 36.09 9.22 -31.58
C GLU A 542 34.80 9.46 -32.37
N PHE A 543 33.70 8.85 -31.96
CA PHE A 543 32.40 8.88 -32.64
C PHE A 543 31.35 9.72 -31.90
N GLY A 544 31.64 10.16 -30.67
CA GLY A 544 30.72 10.98 -29.88
C GLY A 544 29.53 10.20 -29.31
N GLU A 545 29.63 8.86 -29.26
CA GLU A 545 28.54 8.02 -28.78
C GLU A 545 28.38 8.12 -27.25
N LEU A 546 27.13 8.02 -26.79
CA LEU A 546 26.76 8.27 -25.41
C LEU A 546 26.26 7.00 -24.72
N PHE A 547 26.52 6.88 -23.43
CA PHE A 547 25.91 5.87 -22.56
C PHE A 547 25.58 6.47 -21.19
N LEU A 548 24.36 6.26 -20.71
CA LEU A 548 23.90 6.77 -19.42
C LEU A 548 23.49 5.63 -18.49
N GLU A 549 24.06 5.64 -17.28
CA GLU A 549 23.75 4.70 -16.20
C GLU A 549 23.22 5.48 -14.99
N GLU A 550 22.26 4.89 -14.26
CA GLU A 550 21.70 5.50 -13.06
C GLU A 550 21.53 4.47 -11.95
N ARG A 551 21.73 4.91 -10.70
CA ARG A 551 21.47 4.10 -9.52
C ARG A 551 20.83 4.94 -8.42
N HIS A 552 19.77 4.40 -7.82
CA HIS A 552 19.17 4.92 -6.59
C HIS A 552 19.82 4.22 -5.40
N ILE A 553 20.19 4.98 -4.38
CA ILE A 553 20.88 4.51 -3.18
C ILE A 553 20.05 4.99 -1.98
N THR A 554 19.44 4.04 -1.28
CA THR A 554 18.80 4.31 0.01
C THR A 554 19.86 4.28 1.11
N MET A 555 20.01 5.39 1.84
CA MET A 555 20.89 5.42 3.00
C MET A 555 20.18 4.74 4.17
N GLU A 556 20.79 3.68 4.69
CA GLU A 556 20.33 2.94 5.86
C GLU A 556 20.22 3.87 7.08
N ILE A 557 19.11 3.75 7.80
CA ILE A 557 18.96 4.40 9.11
C ILE A 557 19.77 3.57 10.12
N PRO A 558 20.56 4.23 10.99
CA PRO A 558 21.38 3.51 11.96
C PRO A 558 20.52 2.74 12.96
N LYS A 559 20.99 1.55 13.34
CA LYS A 559 20.23 0.62 14.18
C LYS A 559 20.21 1.06 15.64
N LEU A 560 19.06 0.86 16.26
CA LEU A 560 18.85 0.98 17.70
C LEU A 560 19.01 -0.39 18.36
N GLU A 561 19.73 -0.45 19.48
CA GLU A 561 19.84 -1.65 20.29
C GLU A 561 18.90 -1.58 21.49
N VAL A 562 18.22 -2.70 21.77
CA VAL A 562 17.24 -2.83 22.86
C VAL A 562 17.42 -4.22 23.44
N MET A 563 17.69 -4.30 24.73
CA MET A 563 17.87 -5.54 25.49
C MET A 563 16.89 -5.57 26.65
N ILE A 564 16.09 -6.65 26.72
CA ILE A 564 15.15 -6.86 27.82
C ILE A 564 15.86 -7.68 28.91
N ILE A 565 15.85 -7.18 30.13
CA ILE A 565 16.52 -7.79 31.28
C ILE A 565 15.47 -8.15 32.34
N GLY A 566 15.49 -9.43 32.72
CA GLY A 566 14.51 -10.03 33.62
C GLY A 566 13.58 -11.01 32.90
N GLU A 567 12.85 -11.80 33.67
CA GLU A 567 11.84 -12.74 33.15
C GLU A 567 10.51 -12.00 32.99
N PRO A 568 9.95 -11.89 31.76
CA PRO A 568 8.70 -11.19 31.54
C PRO A 568 7.52 -12.02 32.09
N ILE A 569 7.05 -11.68 33.27
CA ILE A 569 5.90 -12.29 33.95
C ILE A 569 4.92 -11.18 34.31
N VAL A 570 3.62 -11.42 34.15
CA VAL A 570 2.59 -10.43 34.52
C VAL A 570 2.77 -9.99 35.99
N GLY A 571 2.86 -8.68 36.22
CA GLY A 571 3.04 -8.08 37.54
C GLY A 571 4.48 -8.07 38.06
N ARG A 572 5.46 -8.61 37.32
CA ARG A 572 6.88 -8.58 37.69
C ARG A 572 7.63 -7.48 36.95
N GLU A 573 8.26 -6.58 37.69
CA GLU A 573 9.07 -5.50 37.12
C GLU A 573 10.29 -6.07 36.36
N ILE A 574 10.51 -5.55 35.14
CA ILE A 574 11.65 -5.85 34.27
C ILE A 574 12.26 -4.56 33.71
N LYS A 575 13.41 -4.68 33.03
CA LYS A 575 14.14 -3.53 32.46
C LYS A 575 14.31 -3.65 30.97
N ALA A 576 14.37 -2.51 30.28
CA ALA A 576 14.88 -2.38 28.93
C ALA A 576 16.13 -1.50 28.93
N GLU A 577 17.25 -2.05 28.51
CA GLU A 577 18.45 -1.28 28.19
C GLU A 577 18.43 -0.90 26.72
N MET A 578 18.57 0.38 26.44
CA MET A 578 18.49 0.97 25.10
C MET A 578 19.82 1.63 24.78
N SER A 579 20.33 1.40 23.57
CA SER A 579 21.59 1.99 23.12
C SER A 579 21.53 2.42 21.66
N PHE A 580 22.04 3.62 21.39
CA PHE A 580 22.19 4.19 20.06
C PHE A 580 23.62 4.71 19.88
N THR A 581 24.34 4.19 18.89
CA THR A 581 25.70 4.66 18.57
C THR A 581 25.64 5.74 17.51
N ASN A 582 26.17 6.94 17.80
CA ASN A 582 26.21 8.04 16.85
C ASN A 582 27.11 7.69 15.65
N PRO A 583 26.55 7.54 14.43
CA PRO A 583 27.31 7.19 13.24
C PRO A 583 27.79 8.42 12.47
N LEU A 584 27.38 9.62 12.87
CA LEU A 584 27.70 10.86 12.16
C LEU A 584 29.12 11.31 12.53
N PRO A 585 29.83 11.99 11.60
CA PRO A 585 31.12 12.61 11.91
C PRO A 585 30.98 13.87 12.78
N VAL A 586 29.76 14.21 13.23
CA VAL A 586 29.45 15.38 14.06
C VAL A 586 28.73 14.96 15.33
N THR A 587 28.86 15.77 16.38
CA THR A 587 28.17 15.55 17.66
C THR A 587 26.65 15.62 17.47
N VAL A 588 25.96 14.60 17.99
CA VAL A 588 24.50 14.54 18.06
C VAL A 588 24.05 15.03 19.44
N THR A 589 23.01 15.85 19.48
CA THR A 589 22.49 16.42 20.73
C THR A 589 20.99 16.22 20.85
N ARG A 590 20.46 16.47 22.06
CA ARG A 590 19.04 16.31 22.40
C ARG A 590 18.55 14.86 22.25
N GLY A 591 19.44 13.89 22.48
CA GLY A 591 19.12 12.48 22.45
C GLY A 591 18.07 12.10 23.49
N LYS A 592 16.98 11.45 23.07
CA LYS A 592 15.94 10.91 23.94
C LYS A 592 15.46 9.57 23.42
N PHE A 593 15.29 8.61 24.32
CA PHE A 593 14.64 7.34 24.04
C PHE A 593 13.18 7.43 24.47
N HIS A 594 12.28 7.16 23.54
CA HIS A 594 10.86 6.98 23.77
C HIS A 594 10.58 5.48 23.78
N LEU A 595 9.82 5.00 24.76
CA LEU A 595 9.52 3.59 24.94
C LEU A 595 8.05 3.41 25.29
N GLU A 596 7.36 2.54 24.56
CA GLU A 596 5.97 2.17 24.83
C GLU A 596 5.68 0.75 24.36
N GLY A 597 4.60 0.16 24.87
CA GLY A 597 4.10 -1.12 24.38
C GLY A 597 2.82 -1.52 25.08
N GLU A 598 1.79 -1.88 24.31
CA GLU A 598 0.51 -2.32 24.85
C GLU A 598 0.69 -3.51 25.81
N GLY A 599 0.13 -3.41 27.02
CA GLY A 599 0.28 -4.43 28.05
C GLY A 599 1.69 -4.56 28.66
N LEU A 600 2.64 -3.69 28.26
CA LEU A 600 4.02 -3.65 28.76
C LEU A 600 4.31 -2.34 29.49
N SER A 601 4.12 -1.20 28.83
CA SER A 601 4.44 0.13 29.33
C SER A 601 3.62 1.19 28.63
N GLU A 602 3.12 2.17 29.40
CA GLU A 602 2.75 3.47 28.85
C GLU A 602 3.98 4.19 28.27
N MET A 603 3.76 5.27 27.50
CA MET A 603 4.84 6.07 26.91
C MET A 603 5.78 6.63 27.98
N GLN A 604 7.05 6.22 27.93
CA GLN A 604 8.13 6.75 28.75
C GLN A 604 9.14 7.50 27.89
N ILE A 605 9.67 8.61 28.41
CA ILE A 605 10.72 9.40 27.75
C ILE A 605 11.94 9.46 28.65
N HIS A 606 13.06 8.95 28.15
CA HIS A 606 14.33 8.87 28.87
C HIS A 606 15.39 9.69 28.13
N PRO A 607 15.96 10.74 28.74
CA PRO A 607 17.11 11.43 28.17
C PRO A 607 18.28 10.48 27.97
N SER A 608 19.02 10.65 26.89
CA SER A 608 20.22 9.85 26.68
C SER A 608 21.36 10.26 27.61
N SER A 609 22.19 9.28 27.96
CA SER A 609 23.50 9.50 28.58
C SER A 609 24.60 8.96 27.65
N PRO A 610 25.56 9.80 27.20
CA PRO A 610 25.65 11.26 27.42
C PRO A 610 24.60 12.07 26.65
N THR A 611 24.49 13.37 26.97
CA THR A 611 23.57 14.32 26.31
C THR A 611 24.11 14.84 24.98
N ASP A 612 25.43 15.07 24.94
CA ASP A 612 26.19 15.38 23.74
C ASP A 612 26.91 14.10 23.36
N ILE A 613 26.56 13.53 22.22
CA ILE A 613 26.99 12.20 21.80
C ILE A 613 28.01 12.38 20.69
N GLU A 614 29.28 12.14 21.00
CA GLU A 614 30.38 12.32 20.05
C GLU A 614 30.34 11.28 18.92
N SER A 615 31.10 11.52 17.86
CA SER A 615 31.21 10.58 16.74
C SER A 615 31.69 9.20 17.20
N GLY A 616 30.92 8.16 16.91
CA GLY A 616 31.17 6.78 17.33
C GLY A 616 30.85 6.49 18.80
N GLU A 617 30.37 7.46 19.57
CA GLU A 617 29.97 7.27 20.97
C GLU A 617 28.56 6.66 21.07
N ALA A 618 28.36 5.79 22.07
CA ALA A 618 27.07 5.18 22.35
C ALA A 618 26.30 5.99 23.40
N ALA A 619 25.11 6.44 23.02
CA ALA A 619 24.12 7.00 23.91
C ALA A 619 23.29 5.86 24.51
N THR A 620 23.04 5.89 25.82
CA THR A 620 22.31 4.81 26.51
C THR A 620 21.22 5.37 27.42
N ALA A 621 20.20 4.54 27.66
CA ALA A 621 19.20 4.76 28.68
C ALA A 621 18.64 3.42 29.17
N THR A 622 18.17 3.38 30.42
CA THR A 622 17.52 2.20 31.00
C THR A 622 16.13 2.57 31.47
N ALA A 623 15.12 1.86 30.98
CA ALA A 623 13.74 1.99 31.41
C ALA A 623 13.33 0.80 32.27
N THR A 624 12.42 1.02 33.21
CA THR A 624 11.77 -0.04 34.01
C THR A 624 10.30 -0.07 33.64
N PHE A 625 9.72 -1.27 33.54
CA PHE A 625 8.30 -1.44 33.26
C PHE A 625 7.80 -2.76 33.81
N THR A 626 6.48 -2.86 34.03
CA THR A 626 5.83 -4.03 34.60
C THR A 626 4.75 -4.52 33.65
N PRO A 627 4.92 -5.70 33.01
CA PRO A 627 3.93 -6.26 32.12
C PRO A 627 2.58 -6.46 32.83
N SER A 628 1.50 -6.00 32.23
CA SER A 628 0.13 -6.15 32.74
C SER A 628 -0.67 -7.23 32.03
N LEU A 629 -0.26 -7.63 30.82
CA LEU A 629 -0.94 -8.65 30.02
C LEU A 629 0.02 -9.76 29.56
N SER A 630 -0.40 -11.01 29.67
CA SER A 630 0.35 -12.18 29.20
C SER A 630 0.25 -12.37 27.68
N GLY A 631 1.15 -13.16 27.10
CA GLY A 631 1.18 -13.51 25.68
C GLY A 631 2.32 -12.82 24.92
N ILE A 632 2.25 -12.84 23.59
CA ILE A 632 3.18 -12.10 22.74
C ILE A 632 2.81 -10.62 22.81
N ARG A 633 3.79 -9.79 23.15
CA ARG A 633 3.69 -8.34 23.21
C ARG A 633 4.87 -7.73 22.45
N PHE A 634 4.76 -6.45 22.11
CA PHE A 634 5.81 -5.73 21.40
C PHE A 634 6.15 -4.44 22.13
N LEU A 635 7.44 -4.24 22.34
CA LEU A 635 8.02 -3.01 22.87
C LEU A 635 8.55 -2.18 21.72
N PHE A 636 8.03 -0.97 21.57
CA PHE A 636 8.46 0.01 20.58
C PHE A 636 9.42 0.99 21.25
N VAL A 637 10.58 1.17 20.63
CA VAL A 637 11.58 2.14 21.10
C VAL A 637 11.97 3.05 19.95
N LYS A 638 11.91 4.36 20.17
CA LYS A 638 12.32 5.40 19.23
C LYS A 638 13.43 6.25 19.84
N PHE A 639 14.48 6.54 19.08
CA PHE A 639 15.50 7.49 19.46
C PHE A 639 15.31 8.80 18.69
N GLU A 640 15.08 9.88 19.41
CA GLU A 640 14.92 11.22 18.88
C GLU A 640 16.19 12.04 19.09
N CYS A 641 16.65 12.75 18.06
CA CYS A 641 17.76 13.68 18.16
C CYS A 641 17.66 14.83 17.14
N ASN A 642 18.62 15.75 17.16
CA ASN A 642 18.63 16.93 16.30
C ASN A 642 19.06 16.68 14.84
N ARG A 643 19.62 15.51 14.50
CA ARG A 643 20.24 15.26 13.18
C ARG A 643 19.69 14.06 12.42
N ILE A 644 19.25 13.02 13.11
CA ILE A 644 18.80 11.77 12.50
C ILE A 644 17.34 11.57 12.89
N LYS A 645 16.51 11.30 11.89
CA LYS A 645 15.09 11.00 12.08
C LYS A 645 14.88 9.50 11.98
N ASP A 646 13.75 9.05 12.52
CA ASP A 646 13.18 7.72 12.26
C ASP A 646 14.04 6.53 12.73
N VAL A 647 14.91 6.77 13.73
CA VAL A 647 15.64 5.71 14.43
C VAL A 647 14.70 5.00 15.39
N GLN A 648 14.27 3.79 15.05
CA GLN A 648 13.29 3.04 15.84
C GLN A 648 13.53 1.53 15.79
N LYS A 649 12.97 0.81 16.78
CA LYS A 649 13.00 -0.65 16.88
C LYS A 649 11.76 -1.20 17.57
N LYS A 650 11.15 -2.22 16.96
CA LYS A 650 10.12 -3.09 17.56
C LYS A 650 10.82 -4.34 18.13
N SER A 651 10.60 -4.64 19.40
CA SER A 651 11.16 -5.80 20.10
C SER A 651 10.05 -6.70 20.62
N ARG A 652 10.08 -8.00 20.24
CA ARG A 652 9.11 -8.99 20.71
C ARG A 652 9.40 -9.39 22.16
N VAL A 653 8.39 -9.38 23.01
CA VAL A 653 8.43 -9.79 24.42
C VAL A 653 7.38 -10.85 24.66
N ILE A 654 7.76 -12.03 25.15
CA ILE A 654 6.82 -13.11 25.48
C ILE A 654 6.58 -13.06 27.00
N VAL A 655 5.40 -12.60 27.39
CA VAL A 655 5.01 -12.42 28.79
C VAL A 655 4.29 -13.66 29.30
N GLN A 656 4.81 -14.27 30.35
CA GLN A 656 4.19 -15.42 31.01
C GLN A 656 3.05 -14.98 31.93
N SER A 657 1.99 -15.78 31.97
CA SER A 657 0.97 -15.68 33.01
C SER A 657 1.58 -15.98 34.38
N ASN A 658 1.06 -15.34 35.41
CA ASN A 658 1.49 -15.55 36.79
C ASN A 658 0.92 -16.85 37.39
#